data_AF-A0A0H2X5Q8-F1
#
_entry.id   AF-A0A0H2X5Q8-F1
#
_cell.length_a   1.000
_cell.length_b   1.000
_cell.length_c   1.000
_cell.angle_alpha   90.00
_cell.angle_beta   90.00
_cell.angle_gamma   90.00
#
_symmetry.space_group_name_H-M   'P 1'
#
loop_
_entity.id
_entity.type
_entity.pdbx_description
1 polymer ?
#
loop_
_entity_poly.entity_id
_entity_poly.type
_entity_poly.pdbx_seq_one_letter_code
_entity_poly.pdbx_strand_id
1 'polypeptide(L)'
;MPLLKTSTLALALLVALPGCKRTSDAESAPASAAIAAPAAPPTTAANTPAFDISELGPAASACQNLDEFVNGAWAKANPIPADHTSWGIDELLTEKSLLIQRELLEAAARQAGTQAPSLEQKIGALYASGMDEAAIEAAGAKPIQPQLDKIAALHSGKDVAAYIISRHGEGDAQVFAFGAGADFHNADQQIAFTQEGGLGLPTKDYYTGAEHAPIRAAYLAYIAKSFELTGTPAALAKTQANDVLALETRLAAASLAPVDAREPKNQYRLVTLAEADKLTPHFPWEDFFATQGVPVGSGFSLAQPRFFAAFDQALASAPIAQWQAYLRFHAIDDASTRLSKAFADNRFAFYGKTLSGQPEQLPRWKRVLRSVNGAMGEGVGQLYVAKVFTPDAKQRASELVDNVRAALKTRIEQVDWMSAETKAKALAKWQTFLPKIGYPDTWRDWSGLQITPGDYYGNLQAADTFNYRYDIAQIGKPTDRGRWSMTPQTVNAYYDPMTNSINFPAAILQPPYFDATADDALNYGGIGAVIGHEATHGFDDQGSQFDGAGNNVNWWTADDRRKFDQRSNQLVKQFDAYAPLPSHPTLHVNGKLTLGENIADLGGTNVAYDALQTALQQHPERAKAIDGYSPDQRFFLAFARSWRQRVRDQQQLVYLASDPHAPAKLRAIASPSNMPQFATAFACKPGDAMVRPEKDRVVIW
;
A
#
# COMPACT_ATOMS: atom_id res chain seq x y z
N MET A 1 -7.27 60.04 -15.26
CA MET A 1 -6.89 61.46 -15.14
C MET A 1 -7.35 61.95 -13.77
N PRO A 2 -6.65 62.89 -13.10
CA PRO A 2 -5.30 63.44 -13.32
C PRO A 2 -4.26 62.80 -12.34
N LEU A 3 -2.95 63.10 -12.28
CA LEU A 3 -1.99 63.71 -13.23
C LEU A 3 -0.54 63.27 -12.90
N LEU A 4 0.31 63.32 -13.94
CA LEU A 4 1.76 63.06 -14.03
C LEU A 4 2.69 63.66 -12.94
N LYS A 5 3.89 63.05 -12.77
CA LYS A 5 5.24 63.56 -13.18
C LYS A 5 6.37 62.53 -12.86
N THR A 6 7.15 62.02 -13.84
CA THR A 6 8.47 62.50 -14.40
C THR A 6 9.61 62.64 -13.38
N SER A 7 10.89 62.29 -13.61
CA SER A 7 11.67 61.60 -14.67
C SER A 7 13.07 61.23 -14.05
N THR A 8 14.19 60.79 -14.67
CA THR A 8 14.69 60.84 -16.08
C THR A 8 15.70 59.71 -16.39
N LEU A 9 16.03 59.60 -17.68
CA LEU A 9 16.89 58.68 -18.44
C LEU A 9 18.42 59.00 -18.45
N ALA A 10 19.26 57.99 -18.74
CA ALA A 10 20.58 58.03 -19.44
C ALA A 10 21.74 58.89 -18.84
N LEU A 11 23.04 58.71 -19.16
CA LEU A 11 23.74 58.13 -20.33
C LEU A 11 25.17 57.62 -19.92
N ALA A 12 25.86 56.86 -20.78
CA ALA A 12 27.23 56.33 -20.56
C ALA A 12 28.32 57.05 -21.38
N LEU A 13 29.59 56.94 -20.96
CA LEU A 13 30.77 57.25 -21.81
C LEU A 13 32.09 56.63 -21.25
N LEU A 14 33.03 56.33 -22.15
CA LEU A 14 34.40 55.84 -21.86
C LEU A 14 35.44 56.99 -21.96
N VAL A 15 36.69 56.77 -21.50
CA VAL A 15 37.92 56.75 -22.37
C VAL A 15 39.25 56.69 -21.55
N ALA A 16 40.14 55.78 -22.01
CA ALA A 16 41.61 55.60 -21.91
C ALA A 16 42.55 56.45 -20.97
N LEU A 17 43.47 55.72 -20.29
CA LEU A 17 44.98 55.68 -20.37
C LEU A 17 45.79 56.99 -20.66
N PRO A 18 47.11 57.13 -20.29
CA PRO A 18 48.13 56.07 -20.12
C PRO A 18 49.23 56.27 -19.01
N GLY A 19 50.29 55.42 -19.01
CA GLY A 19 51.63 55.73 -18.44
C GLY A 19 52.08 54.88 -17.23
N CYS A 20 52.69 53.69 -17.38
CA CYS A 20 54.11 53.40 -17.74
C CYS A 20 55.21 53.74 -16.70
N LYS A 21 55.81 52.69 -16.14
CA LYS A 21 57.27 52.58 -15.87
C LYS A 21 57.72 51.12 -16.11
N ARG A 22 58.94 50.94 -16.63
CA ARG A 22 59.59 49.65 -16.94
C ARG A 22 61.04 49.68 -16.45
N THR A 23 61.53 48.54 -15.97
CA THR A 23 62.86 47.90 -16.16
C THR A 23 62.94 46.68 -15.24
N SER A 24 63.63 45.58 -15.54
CA SER A 24 64.41 45.20 -16.74
C SER A 24 64.32 43.69 -16.99
N ASP A 25 64.70 43.27 -18.19
CA ASP A 25 64.45 41.92 -18.73
C ASP A 25 65.49 40.85 -18.29
N ALA A 26 65.07 39.59 -18.33
CA ALA A 26 65.95 38.41 -18.41
C ALA A 26 65.20 37.31 -19.18
N GLU A 27 65.79 36.78 -20.25
CA GLU A 27 65.10 35.85 -21.16
C GLU A 27 65.02 34.41 -20.63
N SER A 28 63.81 33.86 -20.63
CA SER A 28 63.57 32.45 -20.92
C SER A 28 62.17 32.29 -21.51
N ALA A 29 62.01 31.43 -22.53
CA ALA A 29 60.76 31.35 -23.28
C ALA A 29 59.65 30.64 -22.48
N PRO A 30 58.44 31.21 -22.36
CA PRO A 30 57.32 30.51 -21.74
C PRO A 30 56.83 29.39 -22.66
N ALA A 31 56.81 28.16 -22.15
CA ALA A 31 56.13 27.06 -22.80
C ALA A 31 54.61 27.33 -22.87
N SER A 32 53.94 26.74 -23.87
CA SER A 32 52.49 26.89 -24.03
C SER A 32 51.74 26.44 -22.77
N ALA A 33 50.82 27.27 -22.29
CA ALA A 33 50.01 26.95 -21.11
C ALA A 33 49.09 25.78 -21.44
N ALA A 34 49.37 24.61 -20.85
CA ALA A 34 48.56 23.43 -21.00
C ALA A 34 47.14 23.69 -20.47
N ILE A 35 46.14 23.49 -21.32
CA ILE A 35 44.72 23.50 -20.93
C ILE A 35 44.54 22.44 -19.85
N ALA A 36 43.97 22.82 -18.70
CA ALA A 36 43.70 21.88 -17.62
C ALA A 36 42.81 20.75 -18.14
N ALA A 37 43.26 19.50 -17.97
CA ALA A 37 42.51 18.34 -18.41
C ALA A 37 41.12 18.30 -17.73
N PRO A 38 40.07 17.84 -18.43
CA PRO A 38 38.78 17.63 -17.80
C PRO A 38 38.93 16.66 -16.62
N ALA A 39 38.20 16.91 -15.54
CA ALA A 39 38.15 15.98 -14.41
C ALA A 39 37.74 14.60 -14.93
N ALA A 40 38.42 13.56 -14.45
CA ALA A 40 38.09 12.19 -14.83
C ALA A 40 36.61 11.91 -14.53
N PRO A 41 35.89 11.17 -15.38
CA PRO A 41 34.54 10.73 -15.05
C PRO A 41 34.57 9.96 -13.72
N PRO A 42 33.49 10.03 -12.91
CA PRO A 42 33.44 9.29 -11.65
C PRO A 42 33.76 7.82 -11.94
N THR A 43 34.69 7.25 -11.17
CA THR A 43 35.06 5.84 -11.28
C THR A 43 33.79 5.01 -11.21
N THR A 44 33.56 4.19 -12.24
CA THR A 44 32.39 3.31 -12.33
C THR A 44 32.23 2.59 -10.99
N ALA A 45 31.04 2.70 -10.39
CA ALA A 45 30.66 1.79 -9.32
C ALA A 45 30.92 0.37 -9.81
N ALA A 46 31.53 -0.47 -8.97
CA ALA A 46 31.90 -1.82 -9.38
C ALA A 46 30.67 -2.54 -9.94
N ASN A 47 30.85 -3.30 -11.03
CA ASN A 47 29.76 -4.02 -11.71
C ASN A 47 29.20 -5.13 -10.82
N THR A 48 28.38 -4.77 -9.84
CA THR A 48 27.52 -5.70 -9.10
C THR A 48 26.59 -6.36 -10.12
N PRO A 49 26.58 -7.69 -10.25
CA PRO A 49 25.73 -8.34 -11.23
C PRO A 49 24.25 -8.15 -10.86
N ALA A 50 23.41 -7.90 -11.86
CA ALA A 50 21.96 -7.72 -11.67
C ALA A 50 21.26 -8.96 -11.08
N PHE A 51 21.94 -10.12 -11.09
CA PHE A 51 21.60 -11.33 -10.35
C PHE A 51 22.89 -12.04 -9.91
N ASP A 52 23.07 -12.28 -8.61
CA ASP A 52 24.22 -13.04 -8.09
C ASP A 52 23.90 -14.54 -8.05
N ILE A 53 24.47 -15.30 -8.97
CA ILE A 53 24.28 -16.76 -9.03
C ILE A 53 24.94 -17.53 -7.87
N SER A 54 25.78 -16.89 -7.04
CA SER A 54 26.38 -17.53 -5.87
C SER A 54 25.40 -17.65 -4.68
N GLU A 55 24.26 -16.97 -4.74
CA GLU A 55 23.14 -17.16 -3.80
C GLU A 55 22.29 -18.42 -4.10
N LEU A 56 22.54 -19.10 -5.22
CA LEU A 56 21.77 -20.27 -5.62
C LEU A 56 22.21 -21.55 -4.91
N GLY A 57 21.23 -22.41 -4.61
CA GLY A 57 21.47 -23.78 -4.15
C GLY A 57 22.05 -24.70 -5.24
N PRO A 58 22.20 -26.00 -4.98
CA PRO A 58 22.54 -26.98 -6.02
C PRO A 58 21.40 -27.06 -7.03
N ALA A 59 21.67 -26.91 -8.34
CA ALA A 59 20.64 -26.81 -9.39
C ALA A 59 19.53 -27.90 -9.36
N ALA A 60 19.85 -29.11 -8.88
CA ALA A 60 18.87 -30.19 -8.71
C ALA A 60 17.77 -29.90 -7.66
N SER A 61 17.97 -28.94 -6.73
CA SER A 61 16.93 -28.56 -5.77
C SER A 61 15.84 -27.68 -6.38
N ALA A 62 16.08 -27.06 -7.55
CA ALA A 62 15.07 -26.27 -8.26
C ALA A 62 13.77 -27.06 -8.50
N CYS A 63 13.89 -28.35 -8.84
CA CYS A 63 12.75 -29.26 -9.06
C CYS A 63 12.07 -29.74 -7.76
N GLN A 64 12.67 -29.53 -6.59
CA GLN A 64 12.12 -29.94 -5.30
C GLN A 64 11.50 -28.75 -4.55
N ASN A 65 12.14 -27.58 -4.57
CA ASN A 65 11.60 -26.32 -4.06
C ASN A 65 12.37 -25.14 -4.69
N LEU A 66 11.67 -24.36 -5.52
CA LEU A 66 12.24 -23.22 -6.21
C LEU A 66 12.56 -22.03 -5.27
N ASP A 67 11.76 -21.78 -4.22
CA ASP A 67 12.10 -20.75 -3.22
C ASP A 67 13.36 -21.11 -2.44
N GLU A 68 13.52 -22.38 -2.03
CA GLU A 68 14.74 -22.78 -1.30
C GLU A 68 15.98 -22.77 -2.21
N PHE A 69 15.82 -23.09 -3.50
CA PHE A 69 16.90 -22.98 -4.49
C PHE A 69 17.36 -21.54 -4.74
N VAL A 70 16.46 -20.55 -4.72
CA VAL A 70 16.77 -19.15 -5.12
C VAL A 70 16.92 -18.20 -3.93
N ASN A 71 16.28 -18.49 -2.80
CA ASN A 71 16.22 -17.62 -1.63
C ASN A 71 16.77 -18.27 -0.35
N GLY A 72 16.98 -19.59 -0.31
CA GLY A 72 17.44 -20.31 0.89
C GLY A 72 18.76 -19.80 1.45
N ALA A 73 19.78 -19.63 0.61
CA ALA A 73 21.08 -19.11 1.03
C ALA A 73 21.00 -17.63 1.47
N TRP A 74 20.29 -16.78 0.71
CA TRP A 74 20.09 -15.38 1.07
C TRP A 74 19.36 -15.25 2.42
N ALA A 75 18.28 -16.01 2.62
CA ALA A 75 17.49 -16.00 3.85
C ALA A 75 18.29 -16.43 5.09
N LYS A 76 19.23 -17.37 4.91
CA LYS A 76 20.17 -17.79 5.96
C LYS A 76 21.21 -16.71 6.28
N ALA A 77 21.63 -15.92 5.30
CA ALA A 77 22.56 -14.81 5.47
C ALA A 77 21.90 -13.51 5.98
N ASN A 78 20.59 -13.34 5.75
CA ASN A 78 19.83 -12.11 6.03
C ASN A 78 18.68 -12.40 7.03
N PRO A 79 18.98 -12.63 8.32
CA PRO A 79 17.95 -12.83 9.34
C PRO A 79 17.10 -11.57 9.53
N ILE A 80 15.80 -11.76 9.84
CA ILE A 80 14.84 -10.66 10.01
C ILE A 80 15.33 -9.69 11.11
N PRO A 81 15.58 -8.39 10.81
CA PRO A 81 16.06 -7.40 11.77
C PRO A 81 15.14 -7.23 12.98
N ALA A 82 15.72 -6.83 14.12
CA ALA A 82 14.97 -6.70 15.37
C ALA A 82 13.82 -5.67 15.30
N ASP A 83 13.95 -4.63 14.47
CA ASP A 83 12.91 -3.62 14.23
C ASP A 83 11.90 -4.00 13.14
N HIS A 84 11.90 -5.26 12.66
CA HIS A 84 11.02 -5.77 11.61
C HIS A 84 10.36 -7.12 11.97
N THR A 85 9.19 -7.38 11.35
CA THR A 85 8.42 -8.64 11.44
C THR A 85 8.61 -9.55 10.23
N SER A 86 9.03 -8.97 9.10
CA SER A 86 9.35 -9.62 7.84
C SER A 86 10.64 -9.01 7.25
N TRP A 87 11.32 -9.75 6.38
CA TRP A 87 12.52 -9.26 5.70
C TRP A 87 12.68 -9.93 4.33
N GLY A 88 12.98 -9.11 3.33
CA GLY A 88 12.85 -9.47 1.93
C GLY A 88 13.15 -8.29 1.01
N ILE A 89 12.76 -8.41 -0.25
CA ILE A 89 13.00 -7.36 -1.25
C ILE A 89 12.20 -6.09 -0.97
N ASP A 90 10.93 -6.21 -0.60
CA ASP A 90 10.08 -5.05 -0.33
C ASP A 90 10.59 -4.25 0.87
N GLU A 91 11.07 -4.92 1.93
CA GLU A 91 11.69 -4.25 3.07
C GLU A 91 13.03 -3.61 2.70
N LEU A 92 13.89 -4.28 1.90
CA LEU A 92 15.14 -3.70 1.40
C LEU A 92 14.91 -2.44 0.55
N LEU A 93 13.96 -2.49 -0.38
CA LEU A 93 13.59 -1.36 -1.22
C LEU A 93 12.90 -0.25 -0.42
N THR A 94 12.11 -0.61 0.59
CA THR A 94 11.48 0.34 1.51
C THR A 94 12.54 1.06 2.34
N GLU A 95 13.54 0.37 2.90
CA GLU A 95 14.64 1.01 3.63
C GLU A 95 15.46 1.93 2.71
N LYS A 96 15.75 1.51 1.47
CA LYS A 96 16.38 2.37 0.45
C LYS A 96 15.54 3.63 0.16
N SER A 97 14.22 3.47 -0.03
CA SER A 97 13.28 4.59 -0.22
C SER A 97 13.25 5.52 0.99
N LEU A 98 13.17 4.97 2.21
CA LEU A 98 13.15 5.72 3.46
C LEU A 98 14.45 6.50 3.70
N LEU A 99 15.62 5.98 3.32
CA LEU A 99 16.89 6.72 3.41
C LEU A 99 16.91 7.95 2.48
N ILE A 100 16.39 7.81 1.25
CA ILE A 100 16.28 8.92 0.29
C ILE A 100 15.29 9.98 0.79
N GLN A 101 14.14 9.55 1.29
CA GLN A 101 13.14 10.43 1.91
C GLN A 101 13.72 11.14 3.15
N ARG A 102 14.46 10.42 4.01
CA ARG A 102 15.12 10.98 5.19
C ARG A 102 16.06 12.12 4.81
N GLU A 103 16.89 11.93 3.78
CA GLU A 103 17.82 12.97 3.31
C GLU A 103 17.07 14.22 2.82
N LEU A 104 16.00 14.04 2.04
CA LEU A 104 15.14 15.14 1.57
C LEU A 104 14.48 15.89 2.73
N LEU A 105 13.93 15.16 3.72
CA LEU A 105 13.24 15.76 4.87
C LEU A 105 14.20 16.42 5.86
N GLU A 106 15.40 15.86 6.08
CA GLU A 106 16.45 16.50 6.88
C GLU A 106 17.01 17.76 6.19
N ALA A 107 17.09 17.78 4.85
CA ALA A 107 17.46 18.98 4.11
C ALA A 107 16.37 20.06 4.21
N ALA A 108 15.10 19.68 4.04
CA ALA A 108 13.95 20.58 4.15
C ALA A 108 13.79 21.16 5.58
N ALA A 109 13.97 20.34 6.61
CA ALA A 109 13.89 20.78 8.02
C ALA A 109 14.92 21.87 8.36
N ARG A 110 16.10 21.88 7.73
CA ARG A 110 17.12 22.92 7.89
C ARG A 110 16.72 24.28 7.27
N GLN A 111 15.62 24.33 6.51
CA GLN A 111 15.11 25.52 5.83
C GLN A 111 13.76 26.00 6.38
N ALA A 112 13.23 25.36 7.42
CA ALA A 112 11.94 25.71 8.02
C ALA A 112 11.97 27.12 8.65
N GLY A 113 10.99 27.96 8.28
CA GLY A 113 10.76 29.27 8.90
C GLY A 113 11.31 30.51 8.17
N THR A 114 11.83 30.39 6.94
CA THR A 114 12.49 31.51 6.25
C THR A 114 11.57 32.43 5.43
N GLN A 115 10.38 31.98 4.99
CA GLN A 115 9.28 32.82 4.49
C GLN A 115 7.97 32.00 4.37
N ALA A 116 6.93 32.51 3.70
CA ALA A 116 5.63 31.85 3.55
C ALA A 116 5.81 30.42 3.00
N PRO A 117 5.31 29.37 3.69
CA PRO A 117 5.91 28.05 3.59
C PRO A 117 5.58 27.33 2.28
N SER A 118 6.61 27.08 1.49
CA SER A 118 6.59 26.16 0.34
C SER A 118 6.26 24.72 0.76
N LEU A 119 6.05 23.83 -0.21
CA LEU A 119 5.81 22.41 0.06
C LEU A 119 6.94 21.79 0.90
N GLU A 120 8.19 22.08 0.54
CA GLU A 120 9.39 21.67 1.24
C GLU A 120 9.41 22.22 2.67
N GLN A 121 9.06 23.50 2.87
CA GLN A 121 9.05 24.12 4.20
C GLN A 121 7.95 23.55 5.10
N LYS A 122 6.76 23.22 4.57
CA LYS A 122 5.70 22.51 5.30
C LYS A 122 6.17 21.11 5.73
N ILE A 123 6.71 20.33 4.79
CA ILE A 123 7.25 18.98 5.02
C ILE A 123 8.40 19.01 6.05
N GLY A 124 9.32 19.96 5.92
CA GLY A 124 10.46 20.15 6.82
C GLY A 124 10.03 20.54 8.24
N ALA A 125 9.06 21.44 8.39
CA ALA A 125 8.51 21.83 9.68
C ALA A 125 7.76 20.67 10.38
N LEU A 126 6.99 19.88 9.62
CA LEU A 126 6.33 18.69 10.14
C LEU A 126 7.35 17.65 10.61
N TYR A 127 8.35 17.32 9.79
CA TYR A 127 9.42 16.39 10.15
C TYR A 127 10.21 16.85 11.39
N ALA A 128 10.57 18.14 11.45
CA ALA A 128 11.23 18.73 12.60
C ALA A 128 10.40 18.58 13.88
N SER A 129 9.10 18.88 13.84
CA SER A 129 8.21 18.71 15.00
C SER A 129 8.11 17.26 15.47
N GLY A 130 8.10 16.28 14.56
CA GLY A 130 8.10 14.86 14.92
C GLY A 130 9.43 14.38 15.51
N MET A 131 10.54 14.98 15.11
CA MET A 131 11.88 14.64 15.62
C MET A 131 12.21 15.29 16.98
N ASP A 132 11.46 16.29 17.43
CA ASP A 132 11.63 16.88 18.77
C ASP A 132 11.05 15.98 19.86
N GLU A 133 11.90 15.09 20.40
CA GLU A 133 11.51 14.22 21.52
C GLU A 133 11.18 15.03 22.78
N ALA A 134 11.90 16.12 23.04
CA ALA A 134 11.77 16.89 24.29
C ALA A 134 10.42 17.62 24.38
N ALA A 135 9.97 18.24 23.28
CA ALA A 135 8.66 18.85 23.21
C ALA A 135 7.53 17.83 23.40
N ILE A 136 7.65 16.66 22.78
CA ILE A 136 6.62 15.61 22.81
C ILE A 136 6.55 14.90 24.17
N GLU A 137 7.69 14.64 24.84
CA GLU A 137 7.68 14.16 26.23
C GLU A 137 7.10 15.20 27.19
N ALA A 138 7.41 16.50 27.01
CA ALA A 138 6.86 17.58 27.83
C ALA A 138 5.36 17.83 27.60
N ALA A 139 4.84 17.53 26.40
CA ALA A 139 3.42 17.54 26.10
C ALA A 139 2.69 16.36 26.78
N GLY A 140 3.26 15.15 26.75
CA GLY A 140 2.66 13.97 27.37
C GLY A 140 1.29 13.65 26.76
N ALA A 141 0.27 13.52 27.61
CA ALA A 141 -1.12 13.31 27.20
C ALA A 141 -1.91 14.59 26.88
N LYS A 142 -1.34 15.79 27.13
CA LYS A 142 -2.08 17.07 27.02
C LYS A 142 -2.76 17.30 25.66
N PRO A 143 -2.19 16.94 24.50
CA PRO A 143 -2.81 17.21 23.19
C PRO A 143 -4.18 16.55 23.00
N ILE A 144 -4.40 15.36 23.57
CA ILE A 144 -5.69 14.65 23.47
C ILE A 144 -6.70 15.06 24.54
N GLN A 145 -6.30 15.78 25.59
CA GLN A 145 -7.19 16.08 26.72
C GLN A 145 -8.53 16.71 26.30
N PRO A 146 -8.61 17.70 25.38
CA PRO A 146 -9.89 18.26 24.94
C PRO A 146 -10.84 17.24 24.29
N GLN A 147 -10.31 16.19 23.65
CA GLN A 147 -11.10 15.09 23.10
C GLN A 147 -11.58 14.15 24.21
N LEU A 148 -10.72 13.84 25.20
CA LEU A 148 -11.12 13.04 26.37
C LEU A 148 -12.20 13.75 27.19
N ASP A 149 -12.13 15.07 27.31
CA ASP A 149 -13.13 15.91 28.00
C ASP A 149 -14.47 15.93 27.24
N LYS A 150 -14.45 16.06 25.90
CA LYS A 150 -15.66 15.87 25.06
C LYS A 150 -16.32 14.52 25.30
N ILE A 151 -15.54 13.44 25.41
CA ILE A 151 -16.05 12.07 25.63
C ILE A 151 -16.60 11.89 27.05
N ALA A 152 -15.95 12.47 28.07
CA ALA A 152 -16.42 12.40 29.46
C ALA A 152 -17.77 13.13 29.69
N ALA A 153 -18.09 14.11 28.84
CA ALA A 153 -19.34 14.86 28.87
C ALA A 153 -20.53 14.17 28.17
N LEU A 154 -20.35 13.00 27.55
CA LEU A 154 -21.44 12.26 26.91
C LEU A 154 -22.36 11.62 27.97
N HIS A 155 -23.69 11.75 27.83
CA HIS A 155 -24.65 11.29 28.85
C HIS A 155 -25.73 10.33 28.30
N SER A 156 -25.85 10.21 26.98
CA SER A 156 -26.85 9.40 26.28
C SER A 156 -26.33 8.89 24.92
N GLY A 157 -27.01 7.90 24.34
CA GLY A 157 -26.73 7.44 22.97
C GLY A 157 -26.87 8.53 21.91
N LYS A 158 -27.70 9.56 22.15
CA LYS A 158 -27.79 10.74 21.26
C LYS A 158 -26.52 11.58 21.29
N ASP A 159 -25.93 11.76 22.46
CA ASP A 159 -24.67 12.51 22.59
C ASP A 159 -23.52 11.74 21.92
N VAL A 160 -23.53 10.41 22.04
CA VAL A 160 -22.59 9.52 21.33
C VAL A 160 -22.72 9.66 19.81
N ALA A 161 -23.95 9.63 19.28
CA ALA A 161 -24.19 9.82 17.84
C ALA A 161 -23.70 11.21 17.38
N ALA A 162 -24.06 12.28 18.10
CA ALA A 162 -23.61 13.64 17.80
C ALA A 162 -22.08 13.80 17.88
N TYR A 163 -21.42 13.13 18.83
CA TYR A 163 -19.97 13.08 18.92
C TYR A 163 -19.34 12.38 17.71
N ILE A 164 -19.84 11.21 17.31
CA ILE A 164 -19.34 10.46 16.14
C ILE A 164 -19.51 11.29 14.86
N ILE A 165 -20.65 11.97 14.70
CA ILE A 165 -20.90 12.93 13.59
C ILE A 165 -19.86 14.06 13.60
N SER A 166 -19.62 14.68 14.75
CA SER A 166 -18.64 15.77 14.90
C SER A 166 -17.20 15.32 14.66
N ARG A 167 -16.83 14.09 15.02
CA ARG A 167 -15.47 13.57 14.80
C ARG A 167 -15.20 13.26 13.34
N HIS A 168 -16.18 12.73 12.60
CA HIS A 168 -16.08 12.63 11.14
C HIS A 168 -15.83 13.99 10.49
N GLY A 169 -16.52 15.06 10.92
CA GLY A 169 -16.29 16.42 10.40
C GLY A 169 -14.90 17.03 10.74
N GLU A 170 -14.23 16.45 11.74
CA GLU A 170 -12.85 16.72 12.17
C GLU A 170 -11.83 15.73 11.52
N GLY A 171 -12.26 14.84 10.62
CA GLY A 171 -11.41 13.85 9.93
C GLY A 171 -11.12 12.56 10.70
N ASP A 172 -11.85 12.31 11.79
CA ASP A 172 -11.65 11.20 12.72
C ASP A 172 -12.80 10.16 12.63
N ALA A 173 -12.58 9.10 11.86
CA ALA A 173 -13.55 8.08 11.50
C ALA A 173 -13.74 7.01 12.60
N GLN A 174 -14.28 7.43 13.74
CA GLN A 174 -14.58 6.56 14.89
C GLN A 174 -15.79 5.64 14.60
N VAL A 175 -15.73 4.40 15.09
CA VAL A 175 -16.70 3.30 14.88
C VAL A 175 -16.79 2.76 13.45
N PHE A 176 -16.89 3.61 12.42
CA PHE A 176 -17.05 3.18 11.03
C PHE A 176 -16.24 4.07 10.07
N ALA A 177 -15.93 3.56 8.89
CA ALA A 177 -15.22 4.31 7.86
C ALA A 177 -16.19 5.09 6.95
N PHE A 178 -15.81 6.30 6.56
CA PHE A 178 -16.51 7.12 5.56
C PHE A 178 -15.52 7.74 4.57
N GLY A 179 -15.87 7.71 3.28
CA GLY A 179 -15.04 8.30 2.21
C GLY A 179 -15.79 8.39 0.88
N ALA A 180 -15.11 8.91 -0.14
CA ALA A 180 -15.58 8.87 -1.51
C ALA A 180 -15.24 7.53 -2.18
N GLY A 181 -16.11 7.08 -3.08
CA GLY A 181 -15.84 5.94 -3.96
C GLY A 181 -16.69 6.01 -5.22
N ALA A 182 -16.25 5.37 -6.29
CA ALA A 182 -17.05 5.27 -7.50
C ALA A 182 -18.31 4.41 -7.25
N ASP A 183 -19.45 4.80 -7.80
CA ASP A 183 -20.68 4.00 -7.74
C ASP A 183 -20.50 2.68 -8.51
N PHE A 184 -20.73 1.55 -7.85
CA PHE A 184 -20.61 0.21 -8.48
C PHE A 184 -21.62 0.00 -9.63
N HIS A 185 -22.66 0.82 -9.75
CA HIS A 185 -23.60 0.79 -10.88
C HIS A 185 -23.48 1.99 -11.83
N ASN A 186 -22.56 2.92 -11.55
CA ASN A 186 -22.28 4.08 -12.40
C ASN A 186 -20.87 4.62 -12.12
N ALA A 187 -19.83 3.89 -12.54
CA ALA A 187 -18.44 4.15 -12.16
C ALA A 187 -17.90 5.52 -12.61
N ASP A 188 -18.56 6.18 -13.57
CA ASP A 188 -18.30 7.56 -13.96
C ASP A 188 -18.64 8.60 -12.88
N GLN A 189 -19.30 8.23 -11.77
CA GLN A 189 -19.68 9.13 -10.66
C GLN A 189 -19.14 8.65 -9.31
N GLN A 190 -18.74 9.61 -8.46
CA GLN A 190 -18.35 9.40 -7.08
C GLN A 190 -19.55 9.58 -6.13
N ILE A 191 -19.78 8.59 -5.28
CA ILE A 191 -20.77 8.63 -4.18
C ILE A 191 -20.07 8.48 -2.83
N ALA A 192 -20.82 8.70 -1.75
CA ALA A 192 -20.36 8.41 -0.41
C ALA A 192 -20.42 6.90 -0.11
N PHE A 193 -19.39 6.38 0.55
CA PHE A 193 -19.35 5.03 1.09
C PHE A 193 -19.24 5.06 2.62
N THR A 194 -20.01 4.20 3.28
CA THR A 194 -19.89 3.87 4.70
C THR A 194 -19.61 2.38 4.85
N GLN A 195 -18.57 2.03 5.62
CA GLN A 195 -18.09 0.66 5.79
C GLN A 195 -17.82 0.33 7.26
N GLU A 196 -17.92 -0.94 7.62
CA GLU A 196 -17.66 -1.43 8.99
C GLU A 196 -16.22 -1.16 9.46
N GLY A 197 -16.04 -1.04 10.78
CA GLY A 197 -14.75 -0.69 11.38
C GLY A 197 -14.78 -0.72 12.91
N GLY A 198 -13.92 0.08 13.54
CA GLY A 198 -13.98 0.33 14.98
C GLY A 198 -13.58 -0.86 15.86
N LEU A 199 -12.61 -1.67 15.41
CA LEU A 199 -12.07 -2.85 16.11
C LEU A 199 -10.54 -2.76 16.24
N GLY A 200 -9.99 -3.09 17.41
CA GLY A 200 -8.55 -3.15 17.68
C GLY A 200 -7.90 -4.52 17.53
N LEU A 201 -8.62 -5.58 17.13
CA LEU A 201 -8.07 -6.91 16.82
C LEU A 201 -8.28 -7.29 15.35
N PRO A 202 -7.39 -8.09 14.72
CA PRO A 202 -7.33 -8.24 13.25
C PRO A 202 -8.58 -8.79 12.55
N THR A 203 -9.33 -9.68 13.19
CA THR A 203 -10.58 -10.24 12.66
C THR A 203 -11.57 -10.50 13.79
N LYS A 204 -12.84 -10.71 13.46
CA LYS A 204 -13.87 -11.07 14.44
C LYS A 204 -13.56 -12.32 15.26
N ASP A 205 -12.83 -13.27 14.70
CA ASP A 205 -12.52 -14.53 15.36
C ASP A 205 -11.49 -14.34 16.50
N TYR A 206 -10.68 -13.27 16.46
CA TYR A 206 -9.85 -12.88 17.61
C TYR A 206 -10.67 -12.50 18.85
N TYR A 207 -11.93 -12.10 18.70
CA TYR A 207 -12.82 -11.77 19.82
C TYR A 207 -13.44 -13.01 20.49
N THR A 208 -13.60 -14.12 19.77
CA THR A 208 -14.39 -15.29 20.21
C THR A 208 -13.60 -16.59 20.29
N GLY A 209 -12.63 -16.82 19.41
CA GLY A 209 -11.84 -18.06 19.34
C GLY A 209 -11.09 -18.38 20.63
N ALA A 210 -11.02 -19.66 21.00
CA ALA A 210 -10.33 -20.12 22.21
C ALA A 210 -8.81 -19.95 22.12
N GLU A 211 -8.24 -20.19 20.94
CA GLU A 211 -6.83 -19.99 20.59
C GLU A 211 -6.38 -18.53 20.77
N HIS A 212 -7.27 -17.57 20.56
CA HIS A 212 -6.98 -16.13 20.70
C HIS A 212 -7.16 -15.59 22.13
N ALA A 213 -7.53 -16.43 23.11
CA ALA A 213 -7.71 -15.99 24.50
C ALA A 213 -6.45 -15.33 25.13
N PRO A 214 -5.20 -15.78 24.86
CA PRO A 214 -4.00 -15.08 25.33
C PRO A 214 -3.83 -13.68 24.71
N ILE A 215 -4.19 -13.50 23.43
CA ILE A 215 -4.16 -12.20 22.75
C ILE A 215 -5.20 -11.26 23.38
N ARG A 216 -6.43 -11.72 23.63
CA ARG A 216 -7.45 -10.92 24.34
C ARG A 216 -7.01 -10.52 25.75
N ALA A 217 -6.34 -11.40 26.48
CA ALA A 217 -5.83 -11.10 27.82
C ALA A 217 -4.74 -10.01 27.78
N ALA A 218 -3.83 -10.06 26.80
CA ALA A 218 -2.83 -9.01 26.58
C ALA A 218 -3.44 -7.70 26.08
N TYR A 219 -4.48 -7.78 25.26
CA TYR A 219 -5.21 -6.61 24.75
C TYR A 219 -5.96 -5.86 25.86
N LEU A 220 -6.61 -6.58 26.78
CA LEU A 220 -7.19 -5.98 28.00
C LEU A 220 -6.16 -5.26 28.86
N ALA A 221 -4.94 -5.82 28.98
CA ALA A 221 -3.85 -5.17 29.69
C ALA A 221 -3.35 -3.90 28.96
N TYR A 222 -3.29 -3.94 27.63
CA TYR A 222 -2.96 -2.79 26.78
C TYR A 222 -3.98 -1.64 26.94
N ILE A 223 -5.28 -1.93 26.79
CA ILE A 223 -6.36 -0.96 26.97
C ILE A 223 -6.31 -0.35 28.38
N ALA A 224 -6.21 -1.18 29.42
CA ALA A 224 -6.12 -0.70 30.80
C ALA A 224 -4.90 0.21 31.00
N LYS A 225 -3.74 -0.13 30.42
CA LYS A 225 -2.54 0.71 30.51
C LYS A 225 -2.70 2.05 29.77
N SER A 226 -3.38 2.08 28.62
CA SER A 226 -3.72 3.33 27.91
C SER A 226 -4.59 4.26 28.77
N PHE A 227 -5.53 3.73 29.54
CA PHE A 227 -6.29 4.52 30.53
C PHE A 227 -5.44 4.99 31.71
N GLU A 228 -4.52 4.17 32.23
CA GLU A 228 -3.60 4.61 33.31
C GLU A 228 -2.68 5.76 32.86
N LEU A 229 -2.20 5.74 31.61
CA LEU A 229 -1.36 6.81 31.04
C LEU A 229 -2.11 8.15 30.89
N THR A 230 -3.45 8.14 30.94
CA THR A 230 -4.30 9.34 31.02
C THR A 230 -4.87 9.56 32.43
N GLY A 231 -4.20 9.04 33.47
CA GLY A 231 -4.49 9.33 34.88
C GLY A 231 -5.60 8.48 35.51
N THR A 232 -6.11 7.45 34.82
CA THR A 232 -7.20 6.60 35.34
C THR A 232 -6.68 5.65 36.42
N PRO A 233 -7.31 5.55 37.61
CA PRO A 233 -6.93 4.56 38.61
C PRO A 233 -7.05 3.12 38.07
N ALA A 234 -6.04 2.29 38.32
CA ALA A 234 -5.91 0.95 37.73
C ALA A 234 -7.15 0.05 37.87
N ALA A 235 -7.88 0.14 38.98
CA ALA A 235 -9.14 -0.59 39.19
C ALA A 235 -10.25 -0.17 38.21
N LEU A 236 -10.40 1.14 37.97
CA LEU A 236 -11.35 1.70 36.99
C LEU A 236 -10.88 1.44 35.56
N ALA A 237 -9.57 1.59 35.30
CA ALA A 237 -8.97 1.28 34.00
C ALA A 237 -9.21 -0.18 33.59
N LYS A 238 -9.11 -1.12 34.53
CA LYS A 238 -9.46 -2.53 34.31
C LYS A 238 -10.95 -2.73 34.01
N THR A 239 -11.86 -2.03 34.69
CA THR A 239 -13.29 -2.10 34.37
C THR A 239 -13.54 -1.58 32.95
N GLN A 240 -13.08 -0.37 32.63
CA GLN A 240 -13.23 0.24 31.32
C GLN A 240 -12.62 -0.61 30.20
N ALA A 241 -11.53 -1.35 30.44
CA ALA A 241 -10.96 -2.28 29.47
C ALA A 241 -11.90 -3.45 29.11
N ASN A 242 -12.63 -3.99 30.10
CA ASN A 242 -13.66 -5.01 29.83
C ASN A 242 -14.85 -4.40 29.07
N ASP A 243 -15.24 -3.16 29.39
CA ASP A 243 -16.33 -2.46 28.70
C ASP A 243 -16.01 -2.23 27.21
N VAL A 244 -14.77 -1.81 26.90
CA VAL A 244 -14.23 -1.69 25.52
C VAL A 244 -14.33 -3.02 24.79
N LEU A 245 -13.71 -4.08 25.34
CA LEU A 245 -13.69 -5.39 24.69
C LEU A 245 -15.10 -5.96 24.49
N ALA A 246 -16.02 -5.73 25.44
CA ALA A 246 -17.41 -6.18 25.34
C ALA A 246 -18.23 -5.40 24.29
N LEU A 247 -17.85 -4.16 23.95
CA LEU A 247 -18.48 -3.42 22.86
C LEU A 247 -17.89 -3.83 21.51
N GLU A 248 -16.56 -3.89 21.40
CA GLU A 248 -15.90 -4.40 20.18
C GLU A 248 -16.36 -5.82 19.83
N THR A 249 -16.47 -6.73 20.80
CA THR A 249 -16.98 -8.09 20.58
C THR A 249 -18.40 -8.10 19.97
N ARG A 250 -19.24 -7.11 20.32
CA ARG A 250 -20.59 -6.97 19.76
C ARG A 250 -20.55 -6.50 18.30
N LEU A 251 -19.69 -5.52 18.00
CA LEU A 251 -19.48 -5.01 16.64
C LEU A 251 -18.88 -6.10 15.74
N ALA A 252 -17.80 -6.75 16.20
CA ALA A 252 -17.12 -7.85 15.53
C ALA A 252 -18.04 -9.04 15.21
N ALA A 253 -18.98 -9.38 16.10
CA ALA A 253 -19.96 -10.45 15.84
C ALA A 253 -20.96 -10.10 14.71
N ALA A 254 -21.09 -8.82 14.36
CA ALA A 254 -21.88 -8.35 13.23
C ALA A 254 -21.06 -8.17 11.94
N SER A 255 -19.74 -8.01 12.05
CA SER A 255 -18.78 -7.83 10.95
C SER A 255 -18.64 -9.05 10.02
N LEU A 256 -18.14 -8.80 8.82
CA LEU A 256 -17.79 -9.82 7.83
C LEU A 256 -16.60 -10.68 8.30
N ALA A 257 -16.48 -11.90 7.77
CA ALA A 257 -15.19 -12.59 7.80
C ALA A 257 -14.34 -12.08 6.62
N PRO A 258 -13.00 -12.16 6.66
CA PRO A 258 -12.15 -11.74 5.53
C PRO A 258 -12.53 -12.41 4.20
N VAL A 259 -13.01 -13.66 4.21
CA VAL A 259 -13.56 -14.33 3.01
C VAL A 259 -14.87 -13.69 2.53
N ASP A 260 -15.78 -13.32 3.44
CA ASP A 260 -17.03 -12.64 3.08
C ASP A 260 -16.78 -11.22 2.56
N ALA A 261 -15.74 -10.54 3.09
CA ALA A 261 -15.35 -9.19 2.70
C ALA A 261 -14.78 -9.10 1.27
N ARG A 262 -14.34 -10.21 0.67
CA ARG A 262 -13.90 -10.27 -0.74
C ARG A 262 -15.03 -10.14 -1.75
N GLU A 263 -16.27 -10.41 -1.37
CA GLU A 263 -17.41 -10.41 -2.29
C GLU A 263 -17.87 -8.96 -2.58
N PRO A 264 -17.80 -8.44 -3.83
CA PRO A 264 -18.12 -7.03 -4.11
C PRO A 264 -19.52 -6.59 -3.65
N LYS A 265 -20.51 -7.49 -3.73
CA LYS A 265 -21.88 -7.32 -3.22
C LYS A 265 -21.99 -7.09 -1.71
N ASN A 266 -20.95 -7.40 -0.94
CA ASN A 266 -20.85 -7.17 0.50
C ASN A 266 -20.10 -5.86 0.83
N GLN A 267 -19.55 -5.18 -0.19
CA GLN A 267 -18.85 -3.88 -0.08
C GLN A 267 -19.67 -2.71 -0.66
N TYR A 268 -20.83 -3.01 -1.26
CA TYR A 268 -21.70 -2.01 -1.83
C TYR A 268 -23.18 -2.30 -1.53
N ARG A 269 -23.87 -1.29 -1.01
CA ARG A 269 -25.33 -1.29 -0.88
C ARG A 269 -25.86 0.14 -0.91
N LEU A 270 -26.24 0.62 -2.09
CA LEU A 270 -26.91 1.92 -2.22
C LEU A 270 -28.22 1.94 -1.41
N VAL A 271 -28.39 3.00 -0.61
CA VAL A 271 -29.60 3.29 0.17
C VAL A 271 -29.92 4.79 0.13
N THR A 272 -31.20 5.14 0.20
CA THR A 272 -31.64 6.50 0.51
C THR A 272 -31.46 6.82 2.00
N LEU A 273 -31.45 8.11 2.37
CA LEU A 273 -31.44 8.53 3.79
C LEU A 273 -32.54 7.82 4.59
N ALA A 274 -33.78 7.83 4.09
CA ALA A 274 -34.92 7.22 4.77
C ALA A 274 -34.82 5.69 4.94
N GLU A 275 -34.02 5.00 4.13
CA GLU A 275 -33.71 3.57 4.32
C GLU A 275 -32.56 3.36 5.32
N ALA A 276 -31.60 4.27 5.35
CA ALA A 276 -30.53 4.29 6.34
C ALA A 276 -31.07 4.61 7.74
N ASP A 277 -31.83 5.70 7.91
CA ASP A 277 -32.52 6.08 9.15
C ASP A 277 -33.48 4.98 9.65
N LYS A 278 -34.09 4.22 8.73
CA LYS A 278 -34.92 3.05 9.09
C LYS A 278 -34.10 1.86 9.59
N LEU A 279 -32.84 1.73 9.18
CA LEU A 279 -31.91 0.70 9.65
C LEU A 279 -31.20 1.14 10.95
N THR A 280 -30.95 2.44 11.10
CA THR A 280 -30.25 3.04 12.24
C THR A 280 -31.01 4.24 12.84
N PRO A 281 -32.21 4.04 13.42
CA PRO A 281 -33.07 5.13 13.92
C PRO A 281 -32.49 5.97 15.07
N HIS A 282 -31.34 5.60 15.64
CA HIS A 282 -30.62 6.35 16.67
C HIS A 282 -29.43 7.15 16.11
N PHE A 283 -29.14 7.07 14.81
CA PHE A 283 -28.07 7.80 14.14
C PHE A 283 -28.62 8.68 13.00
N PRO A 284 -28.69 10.01 13.16
CA PRO A 284 -29.30 10.89 12.17
C PRO A 284 -28.38 11.13 10.97
N TRP A 285 -28.68 10.50 9.83
CA TRP A 285 -27.83 10.63 8.64
C TRP A 285 -27.91 12.02 8.00
N GLU A 286 -29.03 12.74 8.11
CA GLU A 286 -29.14 14.13 7.64
C GLU A 286 -28.13 15.04 8.36
N ASP A 287 -28.06 15.00 9.70
CA ASP A 287 -27.07 15.73 10.51
C ASP A 287 -25.63 15.28 10.16
N PHE A 288 -25.41 13.99 9.90
CA PHE A 288 -24.10 13.46 9.49
C PHE A 288 -23.62 14.08 8.17
N PHE A 289 -24.43 14.01 7.11
CA PHE A 289 -24.08 14.56 5.79
C PHE A 289 -23.96 16.09 5.81
N ALA A 290 -24.84 16.77 6.56
CA ALA A 290 -24.75 18.21 6.76
C ALA A 290 -23.45 18.63 7.46
N THR A 291 -22.99 17.85 8.45
CA THR A 291 -21.71 18.08 9.15
C THR A 291 -20.49 17.84 8.25
N GLN A 292 -20.56 16.85 7.34
CA GLN A 292 -19.49 16.60 6.37
C GLN A 292 -19.45 17.66 5.25
N GLY A 293 -20.56 18.38 5.02
CA GLY A 293 -20.66 19.41 3.99
C GLY A 293 -20.72 18.87 2.55
N VAL A 294 -21.14 17.62 2.37
CA VAL A 294 -21.18 16.93 1.06
C VAL A 294 -22.60 16.48 0.70
N PRO A 295 -22.98 16.47 -0.59
CA PRO A 295 -24.31 16.08 -1.01
C PRO A 295 -24.51 14.56 -0.91
N VAL A 296 -25.66 14.12 -0.38
CA VAL A 296 -26.08 12.70 -0.42
C VAL A 296 -26.65 12.30 -1.79
N GLY A 297 -27.05 13.27 -2.62
CA GLY A 297 -27.59 13.01 -3.96
C GLY A 297 -28.83 12.11 -3.94
N SER A 298 -28.79 11.01 -4.70
CA SER A 298 -29.83 9.97 -4.72
C SER A 298 -29.70 8.92 -3.61
N GLY A 299 -28.59 8.90 -2.87
CA GLY A 299 -28.27 7.89 -1.88
C GLY A 299 -26.77 7.65 -1.72
N PHE A 300 -26.41 6.80 -0.76
CA PHE A 300 -25.02 6.44 -0.44
C PHE A 300 -24.88 4.94 -0.21
N SER A 301 -23.66 4.41 -0.22
CA SER A 301 -23.41 3.00 0.07
C SER A 301 -23.34 2.76 1.58
N LEU A 302 -24.27 1.96 2.11
CA LEU A 302 -24.33 1.50 3.50
C LEU A 302 -23.98 0.00 3.56
N ALA A 303 -22.70 -0.28 3.30
CA ALA A 303 -22.23 -1.54 2.72
C ALA A 303 -22.54 -2.79 3.57
N GLN A 304 -22.28 -2.74 4.87
CA GLN A 304 -22.48 -3.88 5.79
C GLN A 304 -23.69 -3.64 6.72
N PRO A 305 -24.95 -3.84 6.26
CA PRO A 305 -26.15 -3.49 7.01
C PRO A 305 -26.31 -4.25 8.34
N ARG A 306 -25.64 -5.40 8.50
CA ARG A 306 -25.60 -6.14 9.78
C ARG A 306 -24.79 -5.40 10.83
N PHE A 307 -23.63 -4.86 10.45
CA PHE A 307 -22.79 -4.05 11.33
C PHE A 307 -23.53 -2.76 11.74
N PHE A 308 -24.12 -2.04 10.77
CA PHE A 308 -24.84 -0.80 11.07
C PHE A 308 -26.07 -1.01 11.97
N ALA A 309 -26.81 -2.12 11.82
CA ALA A 309 -27.88 -2.48 12.75
C ALA A 309 -27.37 -2.82 14.18
N ALA A 310 -26.19 -3.44 14.31
CA ALA A 310 -25.57 -3.71 15.61
C ALA A 310 -25.00 -2.44 16.27
N PHE A 311 -24.50 -1.50 15.47
CA PHE A 311 -24.10 -0.15 15.90
C PHE A 311 -25.31 0.63 16.43
N ASP A 312 -26.42 0.66 15.70
CA ASP A 312 -27.67 1.29 16.17
C ASP A 312 -28.17 0.66 17.48
N GLN A 313 -28.22 -0.67 17.54
CA GLN A 313 -28.59 -1.38 18.77
C GLN A 313 -27.66 -1.02 19.93
N ALA A 314 -26.37 -0.77 19.68
CA ALA A 314 -25.44 -0.29 20.70
C ALA A 314 -25.71 1.16 21.12
N LEU A 315 -26.03 2.09 20.20
CA LEU A 315 -26.47 3.45 20.55
C LEU A 315 -27.73 3.43 21.42
N ALA A 316 -28.67 2.53 21.13
CA ALA A 316 -29.94 2.39 21.84
C ALA A 316 -29.82 1.73 23.23
N SER A 317 -28.86 0.81 23.43
CA SER A 317 -28.89 -0.12 24.59
C SER A 317 -27.58 -0.32 25.36
N ALA A 318 -26.43 0.14 24.86
CA ALA A 318 -25.19 0.04 25.63
C ALA A 318 -25.16 1.10 26.75
N PRO A 319 -24.70 0.77 27.97
CA PRO A 319 -24.51 1.76 29.03
C PRO A 319 -23.60 2.90 28.58
N ILE A 320 -23.91 4.15 28.94
CA ILE A 320 -23.11 5.30 28.50
C ILE A 320 -21.63 5.19 28.92
N ALA A 321 -21.34 4.60 30.09
CA ALA A 321 -19.98 4.31 30.53
C ALA A 321 -19.20 3.38 29.58
N GLN A 322 -19.89 2.45 28.90
CA GLN A 322 -19.29 1.56 27.91
C GLN A 322 -18.93 2.32 26.62
N TRP A 323 -19.81 3.20 26.15
CA TRP A 323 -19.51 4.11 25.04
C TRP A 323 -18.37 5.08 25.36
N GLN A 324 -18.39 5.67 26.55
CA GLN A 324 -17.29 6.52 27.05
C GLN A 324 -15.97 5.76 27.08
N ALA A 325 -15.94 4.53 27.62
CA ALA A 325 -14.74 3.70 27.66
C ALA A 325 -14.21 3.40 26.24
N TYR A 326 -15.09 2.92 25.34
CA TYR A 326 -14.76 2.65 23.94
C TYR A 326 -14.15 3.86 23.22
N LEU A 327 -14.87 4.98 23.14
CA LEU A 327 -14.41 6.18 22.42
C LEU A 327 -13.13 6.76 23.03
N ARG A 328 -12.99 6.68 24.36
CA ARG A 328 -11.80 7.14 25.07
C ARG A 328 -10.60 6.24 24.82
N PHE A 329 -10.78 4.93 24.66
CA PHE A 329 -9.70 4.02 24.29
C PHE A 329 -9.19 4.29 22.88
N HIS A 330 -10.06 4.33 21.86
CA HIS A 330 -9.64 4.58 20.48
C HIS A 330 -8.95 5.94 20.33
N ALA A 331 -9.51 7.01 20.91
CA ALA A 331 -8.88 8.33 20.95
C ALA A 331 -7.46 8.34 21.59
N ILE A 332 -7.14 7.39 22.48
CA ILE A 332 -5.78 7.20 23.02
C ILE A 332 -4.93 6.33 22.09
N ASP A 333 -5.48 5.26 21.51
CA ASP A 333 -4.73 4.33 20.65
C ASP A 333 -4.30 4.98 19.32
N ASP A 334 -5.24 5.67 18.65
CA ASP A 334 -5.00 6.41 17.41
C ASP A 334 -3.92 7.50 17.60
N ALA A 335 -3.96 8.15 18.76
CA ALA A 335 -2.96 9.15 19.18
C ALA A 335 -1.64 8.55 19.66
N SER A 336 -1.57 7.27 20.07
CA SER A 336 -0.45 6.73 20.84
C SER A 336 0.91 6.78 20.12
N THR A 337 0.92 6.80 18.79
CA THR A 337 2.15 6.96 17.99
C THR A 337 2.65 8.41 17.88
N ARG A 338 1.81 9.37 18.28
CA ARG A 338 1.99 10.83 18.13
C ARG A 338 2.27 11.53 19.46
N LEU A 339 2.06 10.85 20.58
CA LEU A 339 2.24 11.32 21.96
C LEU A 339 3.61 10.90 22.54
N SER A 340 3.83 11.13 23.83
CA SER A 340 5.06 10.76 24.54
C SER A 340 5.36 9.25 24.50
N LYS A 341 6.64 8.92 24.70
CA LYS A 341 7.21 7.57 24.57
C LYS A 341 6.44 6.49 25.32
N ALA A 342 5.86 6.82 26.48
CA ALA A 342 5.07 5.86 27.26
C ALA A 342 3.84 5.32 26.49
N PHE A 343 3.19 6.14 25.65
CA PHE A 343 2.07 5.70 24.79
C PHE A 343 2.58 4.86 23.61
N ALA A 344 3.62 5.33 22.93
CA ALA A 344 4.22 4.62 21.79
C ALA A 344 4.76 3.23 22.21
N ASP A 345 5.43 3.15 23.36
CA ASP A 345 5.91 1.90 23.94
C ASP A 345 4.77 0.97 24.37
N ASN A 346 3.65 1.50 24.89
CA ASN A 346 2.46 0.69 25.23
C ASN A 346 1.82 0.08 23.98
N ARG A 347 1.57 0.89 22.93
CA ARG A 347 1.02 0.41 21.66
C ARG A 347 1.98 -0.58 20.98
N PHE A 348 3.29 -0.32 21.02
CA PHE A 348 4.29 -1.25 20.50
C PHE A 348 4.37 -2.57 21.30
N ALA A 349 4.21 -2.54 22.62
CA ALA A 349 4.22 -3.74 23.46
C ALA A 349 3.08 -4.71 23.11
N PHE A 350 1.90 -4.21 22.74
CA PHE A 350 0.81 -5.06 22.24
C PHE A 350 0.93 -5.39 20.76
N TYR A 351 0.75 -4.41 19.88
CA TYR A 351 0.62 -4.65 18.43
C TYR A 351 1.95 -5.11 17.80
N GLY A 352 3.07 -4.49 18.17
CA GLY A 352 4.39 -4.89 17.67
C GLY A 352 4.84 -6.23 18.27
N LYS A 353 4.93 -6.30 19.59
CA LYS A 353 5.49 -7.46 20.31
C LYS A 353 4.54 -8.63 20.46
N THR A 354 3.39 -8.46 21.13
CA THR A 354 2.52 -9.59 21.45
C THR A 354 1.75 -10.13 20.24
N LEU A 355 1.23 -9.25 19.37
CA LEU A 355 0.45 -9.64 18.20
C LEU A 355 1.34 -10.08 17.03
N SER A 356 2.36 -9.28 16.69
CA SER A 356 3.18 -9.48 15.48
C SER A 356 4.59 -10.05 15.74
N GLY A 357 5.03 -10.21 16.99
CA GLY A 357 6.33 -10.81 17.32
C GLY A 357 7.57 -9.94 17.05
N GLN A 358 7.42 -8.63 16.86
CA GLN A 358 8.51 -7.69 16.58
C GLN A 358 9.39 -7.41 17.82
N PRO A 359 10.70 -7.76 17.84
CA PRO A 359 11.55 -7.59 19.04
C PRO A 359 11.79 -6.14 19.50
N GLU A 360 11.97 -5.20 18.57
CA GLU A 360 12.35 -3.82 18.84
C GLU A 360 11.48 -2.81 18.07
N GLN A 361 11.31 -1.61 18.61
CA GLN A 361 10.52 -0.56 17.95
C GLN A 361 11.38 0.18 16.92
N LEU A 362 10.81 0.45 15.74
CA LEU A 362 11.45 1.23 14.68
C LEU A 362 12.06 2.55 15.22
N PRO A 363 13.30 2.90 14.82
CA PRO A 363 13.95 4.14 15.24
C PRO A 363 13.10 5.37 14.85
N ARG A 364 13.18 6.42 15.66
CA ARG A 364 12.22 7.56 15.60
C ARG A 364 12.07 8.15 14.20
N TRP A 365 13.17 8.33 13.46
CA TRP A 365 13.14 8.88 12.10
C TRP A 365 12.27 8.06 11.12
N LYS A 366 12.24 6.72 11.23
CA LYS A 366 11.33 5.86 10.44
C LYS A 366 9.87 6.06 10.84
N ARG A 367 9.59 6.19 12.15
CA ARG A 367 8.23 6.40 12.67
C ARG A 367 7.69 7.78 12.26
N VAL A 368 8.51 8.82 12.37
CA VAL A 368 8.18 10.18 11.89
C VAL A 368 8.00 10.19 10.38
N LEU A 369 8.86 9.52 9.60
CA LEU A 369 8.66 9.37 8.15
C LEU A 369 7.32 8.73 7.80
N ARG A 370 6.90 7.66 8.49
CA ARG A 370 5.57 7.06 8.29
C ARG A 370 4.44 8.05 8.53
N SER A 371 4.53 8.86 9.60
CA SER A 371 3.55 9.93 9.88
C SER A 371 3.57 11.06 8.85
N VAL A 372 4.75 11.49 8.36
CA VAL A 372 4.86 12.48 7.28
C VAL A 372 4.31 11.94 5.96
N ASN A 373 4.47 10.64 5.68
CA ASN A 373 3.88 10.01 4.49
C ASN A 373 2.34 9.93 4.60
N GLY A 374 1.78 9.63 5.77
CA GLY A 374 0.32 9.70 5.98
C GLY A 374 -0.23 11.13 5.85
N ALA A 375 0.50 12.12 6.35
CA ALA A 375 0.08 13.52 6.34
C ALA A 375 0.25 14.21 4.97
N MET A 376 1.40 14.03 4.32
CA MET A 376 1.84 14.79 3.14
C MET A 376 2.49 13.91 2.05
N GLY A 377 2.15 12.62 1.99
CA GLY A 377 2.87 11.62 1.20
C GLY A 377 3.00 11.93 -0.30
N GLU A 378 1.96 12.40 -0.97
CA GLU A 378 2.07 12.77 -2.40
C GLU A 378 3.04 13.95 -2.60
N GLY A 379 3.08 14.91 -1.67
CA GLY A 379 4.05 16.01 -1.67
C GLY A 379 5.49 15.55 -1.42
N VAL A 380 5.69 14.56 -0.54
CA VAL A 380 6.99 13.86 -0.41
C VAL A 380 7.34 13.13 -1.72
N GLY A 381 6.35 12.57 -2.40
CA GLY A 381 6.48 11.89 -3.69
C GLY A 381 6.98 12.81 -4.81
N GLN A 382 6.49 14.05 -4.85
CA GLN A 382 6.97 15.07 -5.79
C GLN A 382 8.48 15.33 -5.63
N LEU A 383 8.96 15.45 -4.39
CA LEU A 383 10.38 15.62 -4.09
C LEU A 383 11.21 14.35 -4.35
N TYR A 384 10.60 13.18 -4.11
CA TYR A 384 11.24 11.87 -4.32
C TYR A 384 11.49 11.59 -5.81
N VAL A 385 10.47 11.68 -6.68
CA VAL A 385 10.64 11.34 -8.10
C VAL A 385 11.56 12.30 -8.83
N ALA A 386 11.52 13.60 -8.48
CA ALA A 386 12.44 14.60 -9.00
C ALA A 386 13.93 14.30 -8.70
N LYS A 387 14.21 13.42 -7.72
CA LYS A 387 15.56 12.97 -7.38
C LYS A 387 15.95 11.61 -7.95
N VAL A 388 14.99 10.68 -8.16
CA VAL A 388 15.33 9.26 -8.42
C VAL A 388 14.78 8.65 -9.71
N PHE A 389 13.78 9.25 -10.36
CA PHE A 389 13.05 8.58 -11.44
C PHE A 389 13.22 9.32 -12.76
N THR A 390 13.93 8.71 -13.71
CA THR A 390 14.33 9.34 -14.98
C THR A 390 13.29 9.12 -16.10
N PRO A 391 13.26 9.98 -17.13
CA PRO A 391 12.43 9.77 -18.32
C PRO A 391 12.69 8.42 -18.98
N ASP A 392 13.96 8.02 -19.10
CA ASP A 392 14.38 6.75 -19.71
C ASP A 392 13.84 5.54 -18.93
N ALA A 393 13.82 5.62 -17.60
CA ALA A 393 13.20 4.59 -16.75
C ALA A 393 11.68 4.53 -16.94
N LYS A 394 10.99 5.67 -17.04
CA LYS A 394 9.53 5.71 -17.32
C LYS A 394 9.23 5.10 -18.70
N GLN A 395 10.02 5.44 -19.73
CA GLN A 395 9.90 4.88 -21.08
C GLN A 395 10.11 3.36 -21.09
N ARG A 396 11.22 2.89 -20.52
CA ARG A 396 11.56 1.45 -20.50
C ARG A 396 10.59 0.62 -19.64
N ALA A 397 10.01 1.18 -18.59
CA ALA A 397 8.91 0.56 -17.86
C ALA A 397 7.62 0.49 -18.69
N SER A 398 7.33 1.52 -19.50
CA SER A 398 6.14 1.57 -20.37
C SER A 398 6.18 0.49 -21.45
N GLU A 399 7.35 0.22 -22.04
CA GLU A 399 7.57 -0.90 -22.98
C GLU A 399 7.21 -2.27 -22.37
N LEU A 400 7.64 -2.53 -21.14
CA LEU A 400 7.31 -3.78 -20.45
C LEU A 400 5.80 -3.88 -20.18
N VAL A 401 5.16 -2.76 -19.79
CA VAL A 401 3.71 -2.71 -19.57
C VAL A 401 2.93 -3.03 -20.83
N ASP A 402 3.27 -2.44 -21.98
CA ASP A 402 2.55 -2.70 -23.22
C ASP A 402 2.82 -4.11 -23.79
N ASN A 403 4.04 -4.65 -23.62
CA ASN A 403 4.34 -6.04 -24.01
C ASN A 403 3.55 -7.07 -23.18
N VAL A 404 3.47 -6.86 -21.86
CA VAL A 404 2.69 -7.73 -20.95
C VAL A 404 1.19 -7.60 -21.23
N ARG A 405 0.68 -6.39 -21.52
CA ARG A 405 -0.70 -6.19 -21.97
C ARG A 405 -0.98 -6.91 -23.31
N ALA A 406 -0.05 -6.87 -24.26
CA ALA A 406 -0.20 -7.56 -25.56
C ALA A 406 -0.22 -9.09 -25.41
N ALA A 407 0.58 -9.65 -24.49
CA ALA A 407 0.52 -11.07 -24.13
C ALA A 407 -0.85 -11.44 -23.52
N LEU A 408 -1.37 -10.65 -22.57
CA LEU A 408 -2.68 -10.90 -21.97
C LEU A 408 -3.82 -10.89 -23.00
N LYS A 409 -3.81 -9.94 -23.95
CA LYS A 409 -4.74 -9.93 -25.10
C LYS A 409 -4.69 -11.26 -25.85
N THR A 410 -3.48 -11.70 -26.20
CA THR A 410 -3.25 -12.92 -26.98
C THR A 410 -3.78 -14.16 -26.26
N ARG A 411 -3.62 -14.23 -24.94
CA ARG A 411 -4.15 -15.32 -24.12
C ARG A 411 -5.69 -15.29 -24.03
N ILE A 412 -6.30 -14.13 -23.82
CA ILE A 412 -7.77 -13.96 -23.86
C ILE A 412 -8.36 -14.39 -25.22
N GLU A 413 -7.67 -14.12 -26.32
CA GLU A 413 -8.07 -14.61 -27.66
C GLU A 413 -7.96 -16.14 -27.78
N GLN A 414 -6.99 -16.76 -27.12
CA GLN A 414 -6.66 -18.18 -27.29
C GLN A 414 -7.32 -19.15 -26.29
N VAL A 415 -7.69 -18.74 -25.07
CA VAL A 415 -8.27 -19.65 -24.05
C VAL A 415 -9.41 -20.51 -24.59
N ASP A 416 -9.30 -21.83 -24.44
CA ASP A 416 -10.18 -22.82 -25.09
C ASP A 416 -11.60 -22.87 -24.51
N TRP A 417 -11.73 -22.47 -23.25
CA TRP A 417 -12.91 -22.71 -22.44
C TRP A 417 -13.98 -21.60 -22.52
N MET A 418 -13.61 -20.38 -22.92
CA MET A 418 -14.53 -19.25 -23.04
C MET A 418 -15.19 -19.17 -24.42
N SER A 419 -16.50 -18.92 -24.45
CA SER A 419 -17.21 -18.55 -25.68
C SER A 419 -16.68 -17.26 -26.32
N ALA A 420 -16.91 -17.11 -27.63
CA ALA A 420 -16.55 -15.89 -28.36
C ALA A 420 -17.25 -14.62 -27.83
N GLU A 421 -18.44 -14.77 -27.22
CA GLU A 421 -19.19 -13.66 -26.61
C GLU A 421 -18.45 -13.12 -25.37
N THR A 422 -18.13 -13.99 -24.41
CA THR A 422 -17.40 -13.58 -23.19
C THR A 422 -15.97 -13.13 -23.53
N LYS A 423 -15.31 -13.72 -24.54
CA LYS A 423 -14.02 -13.22 -25.05
C LYS A 423 -14.12 -11.79 -25.57
N ALA A 424 -15.16 -11.45 -26.36
CA ALA A 424 -15.36 -10.09 -26.86
C ALA A 424 -15.56 -9.08 -25.71
N LYS A 425 -16.24 -9.48 -24.62
CA LYS A 425 -16.37 -8.66 -23.40
C LYS A 425 -15.04 -8.49 -22.66
N ALA A 426 -14.27 -9.57 -22.48
CA ALA A 426 -12.96 -9.52 -21.85
C ALA A 426 -11.97 -8.64 -22.65
N LEU A 427 -11.99 -8.71 -23.98
CA LEU A 427 -11.19 -7.84 -24.86
C LEU A 427 -11.63 -6.37 -24.81
N ALA A 428 -12.93 -6.09 -24.71
CA ALA A 428 -13.42 -4.74 -24.51
C ALA A 428 -12.96 -4.14 -23.16
N LYS A 429 -12.91 -4.95 -22.09
CA LYS A 429 -12.31 -4.55 -20.80
C LYS A 429 -10.80 -4.35 -20.88
N TRP A 430 -10.09 -5.24 -21.56
CA TRP A 430 -8.65 -5.10 -21.79
C TRP A 430 -8.30 -3.81 -22.54
N GLN A 431 -9.11 -3.44 -23.54
CA GLN A 431 -8.88 -2.26 -24.37
C GLN A 431 -8.96 -0.93 -23.60
N THR A 432 -9.72 -0.87 -22.50
CA THR A 432 -9.88 0.34 -21.69
C THR A 432 -8.94 0.43 -20.48
N PHE A 433 -8.04 -0.54 -20.28
CA PHE A 433 -7.03 -0.51 -19.21
C PHE A 433 -6.21 0.78 -19.27
N LEU A 434 -6.15 1.49 -18.13
CA LEU A 434 -5.32 2.68 -17.94
C LEU A 434 -4.04 2.32 -17.16
N PRO A 435 -2.86 2.23 -17.81
CA PRO A 435 -1.60 2.09 -17.08
C PRO A 435 -1.15 3.43 -16.49
N LYS A 436 -0.78 3.46 -15.21
CA LYS A 436 -0.17 4.61 -14.54
C LYS A 436 1.22 4.24 -14.02
N ILE A 437 2.25 5.00 -14.43
CA ILE A 437 3.66 4.60 -14.28
C ILE A 437 4.47 5.72 -13.62
N GLY A 438 5.12 5.39 -12.50
CA GLY A 438 5.97 6.27 -11.72
C GLY A 438 5.21 7.19 -10.75
N TYR A 439 4.42 8.12 -11.28
CA TYR A 439 3.86 9.25 -10.54
C TYR A 439 2.66 9.88 -11.28
N PRO A 440 1.78 10.65 -10.59
CA PRO A 440 0.68 11.37 -11.22
C PRO A 440 1.16 12.52 -12.11
N ASP A 441 0.50 12.73 -13.25
CA ASP A 441 0.86 13.79 -14.20
C ASP A 441 0.39 15.20 -13.73
N THR A 442 -0.39 15.29 -12.65
CA THR A 442 -0.75 16.53 -11.94
C THR A 442 -0.60 16.33 -10.43
N TRP A 443 0.07 17.26 -9.76
CA TRP A 443 0.27 17.22 -8.30
C TRP A 443 -0.83 17.98 -7.57
N ARG A 444 -1.27 17.44 -6.43
CA ARG A 444 -2.22 18.06 -5.50
C ARG A 444 -1.67 19.34 -4.89
N ASP A 445 -2.55 20.33 -4.71
CA ASP A 445 -2.24 21.55 -3.96
C ASP A 445 -2.21 21.32 -2.43
N TRP A 446 -1.25 21.96 -1.78
CA TRP A 446 -1.00 21.92 -0.33
C TRP A 446 -1.16 23.30 0.34
N SER A 447 -1.61 24.33 -0.39
CA SER A 447 -1.76 25.70 0.13
C SER A 447 -2.65 25.79 1.37
N GLY A 448 -3.76 25.04 1.38
CA GLY A 448 -4.73 25.01 2.47
C GLY A 448 -4.26 24.34 3.76
N LEU A 449 -3.29 23.41 3.70
CA LEU A 449 -2.76 22.74 4.89
C LEU A 449 -1.81 23.68 5.64
N GLN A 450 -2.15 24.05 6.89
CA GLN A 450 -1.26 24.80 7.77
C GLN A 450 -0.44 23.86 8.65
N ILE A 451 0.83 24.20 8.86
CA ILE A 451 1.78 23.46 9.70
C ILE A 451 2.39 24.46 10.69
N THR A 452 2.16 24.24 11.98
CA THR A 452 2.64 25.03 13.11
C THR A 452 3.96 24.46 13.62
N PRO A 453 5.08 25.20 13.59
CA PRO A 453 6.36 24.70 14.11
C PRO A 453 6.25 24.24 15.58
N GLY A 454 6.72 23.03 15.86
CA GLY A 454 6.72 22.41 17.19
C GLY A 454 5.47 21.61 17.59
N ASP A 455 4.31 21.84 16.95
CA ASP A 455 3.05 21.15 17.29
C ASP A 455 2.84 19.86 16.48
N TYR A 456 3.59 18.80 16.80
CA TYR A 456 3.52 17.54 16.04
C TYR A 456 2.12 16.91 16.02
N TYR A 457 1.41 16.90 17.15
CA TYR A 457 0.08 16.30 17.24
C TYR A 457 -0.94 17.12 16.44
N GLY A 458 -0.99 18.44 16.66
CA GLY A 458 -1.92 19.33 15.95
C GLY A 458 -1.64 19.39 14.44
N ASN A 459 -0.38 19.33 14.02
CA ASN A 459 -0.01 19.26 12.60
C ASN A 459 -0.52 17.98 11.93
N LEU A 460 -0.41 16.82 12.60
CA LEU A 460 -0.94 15.57 12.06
C LEU A 460 -2.48 15.59 12.04
N GLN A 461 -3.14 16.11 13.08
CA GLN A 461 -4.59 16.27 13.08
C GLN A 461 -5.08 17.22 11.97
N ALA A 462 -4.37 18.33 11.73
CA ALA A 462 -4.65 19.25 10.64
C ALA A 462 -4.47 18.59 9.26
N ALA A 463 -3.45 17.74 9.10
CA ALA A 463 -3.22 16.96 7.89
C ALA A 463 -4.30 15.89 7.67
N ASP A 464 -4.71 15.16 8.72
CA ASP A 464 -5.81 14.20 8.66
C ASP A 464 -7.12 14.89 8.23
N THR A 465 -7.46 16.03 8.85
CA THR A 465 -8.62 16.86 8.48
C THR A 465 -8.54 17.31 7.01
N PHE A 466 -7.36 17.74 6.55
CA PHE A 466 -7.13 18.21 5.18
C PHE A 466 -7.21 17.08 4.14
N ASN A 467 -6.71 15.90 4.48
CA ASN A 467 -6.76 14.71 3.63
C ASN A 467 -8.18 14.14 3.54
N TYR A 468 -8.88 14.02 4.68
CA TYR A 468 -10.28 13.63 4.73
C TYR A 468 -11.15 14.56 3.87
N ARG A 469 -11.05 15.89 4.06
CA ARG A 469 -11.82 16.86 3.28
C ARG A 469 -11.49 16.86 1.79
N TYR A 470 -10.25 16.57 1.41
CA TYR A 470 -9.88 16.39 0.00
C TYR A 470 -10.53 15.15 -0.63
N ASP A 471 -10.67 14.06 0.12
CA ASP A 471 -11.34 12.85 -0.35
C ASP A 471 -12.86 13.00 -0.42
N ILE A 472 -13.52 13.39 0.68
CA ILE A 472 -14.98 13.51 0.70
C ILE A 472 -15.49 14.61 -0.25
N ALA A 473 -14.66 15.60 -0.58
CA ALA A 473 -14.96 16.58 -1.62
C ALA A 473 -15.04 16.00 -3.04
N GLN A 474 -14.77 14.70 -3.27
CA GLN A 474 -15.07 14.05 -4.55
C GLN A 474 -16.53 13.57 -4.64
N ILE A 475 -17.25 13.42 -3.52
CA ILE A 475 -18.65 12.96 -3.50
C ILE A 475 -19.53 13.91 -4.33
N GLY A 476 -20.30 13.35 -5.27
CA GLY A 476 -21.14 14.11 -6.21
C GLY A 476 -20.39 14.70 -7.42
N LYS A 477 -19.14 14.29 -7.69
CA LYS A 477 -18.38 14.66 -8.89
C LYS A 477 -18.19 13.46 -9.84
N PRO A 478 -17.82 13.72 -11.11
CA PRO A 478 -17.29 12.68 -11.99
C PRO A 478 -16.02 12.01 -11.44
N THR A 479 -15.87 10.73 -11.72
CA THR A 479 -14.70 9.93 -11.32
C THR A 479 -13.45 10.35 -12.10
N ASP A 480 -12.46 10.89 -11.39
CA ASP A 480 -11.13 11.14 -11.96
C ASP A 480 -10.33 9.83 -12.05
N ARG A 481 -10.34 9.20 -13.24
CA ARG A 481 -9.51 8.02 -13.53
C ARG A 481 -8.00 8.30 -13.42
N GLY A 482 -7.56 9.57 -13.44
CA GLY A 482 -6.17 9.98 -13.29
C GLY A 482 -5.65 9.97 -11.85
N ARG A 483 -6.54 10.01 -10.85
CA ARG A 483 -6.19 9.98 -9.42
C ARG A 483 -5.40 8.72 -9.05
N TRP A 484 -4.48 8.84 -8.09
CA TRP A 484 -3.68 7.73 -7.53
C TRP A 484 -4.09 7.42 -6.08
N SER A 485 -4.08 6.14 -5.73
CA SER A 485 -4.33 5.63 -4.37
C SER A 485 -3.05 5.25 -3.60
N MET A 486 -1.88 5.32 -4.25
CA MET A 486 -0.57 5.11 -3.63
C MET A 486 0.41 6.22 -4.01
N THR A 487 1.37 6.50 -3.13
CA THR A 487 2.40 7.52 -3.34
C THR A 487 3.56 7.00 -4.19
N PRO A 488 4.24 7.83 -5.01
CA PRO A 488 5.36 7.40 -5.86
C PRO A 488 6.50 6.66 -5.15
N GLN A 489 6.73 6.97 -3.88
CA GLN A 489 7.78 6.40 -3.03
C GLN A 489 7.39 5.07 -2.33
N THR A 490 6.14 4.61 -2.52
CA THR A 490 5.63 3.31 -2.04
C THR A 490 6.23 2.18 -2.86
N VAL A 491 6.79 1.16 -2.21
CA VAL A 491 7.19 -0.10 -2.86
C VAL A 491 5.98 -1.03 -2.85
N ASN A 492 5.15 -0.94 -3.88
CA ASN A 492 4.04 -1.86 -4.17
C ASN A 492 3.53 -1.59 -5.61
N ALA A 493 2.54 -2.34 -6.06
CA ALA A 493 1.68 -2.02 -7.21
C ALA A 493 0.19 -2.18 -6.83
N TYR A 494 -0.75 -1.83 -7.71
CA TYR A 494 -2.18 -2.17 -7.54
C TYR A 494 -3.00 -2.06 -8.83
N TYR A 495 -4.02 -2.91 -8.93
CA TYR A 495 -5.20 -2.75 -9.79
C TYR A 495 -6.31 -1.99 -9.07
N ASP A 496 -7.07 -1.20 -9.83
CA ASP A 496 -8.34 -0.63 -9.39
C ASP A 496 -9.47 -1.05 -10.35
N PRO A 497 -10.48 -1.82 -9.89
CA PRO A 497 -11.60 -2.24 -10.72
C PRO A 497 -12.50 -1.07 -11.15
N MET A 498 -12.61 -0.03 -10.33
CA MET A 498 -13.53 1.09 -10.56
C MET A 498 -13.02 2.08 -11.59
N THR A 499 -11.71 2.29 -11.67
CA THR A 499 -11.09 3.07 -12.76
C THR A 499 -10.52 2.19 -13.87
N ASN A 500 -10.63 0.86 -13.77
CA ASN A 500 -9.98 -0.14 -14.63
C ASN A 500 -8.52 0.24 -14.94
N SER A 501 -7.71 0.48 -13.89
CA SER A 501 -6.33 0.97 -14.01
C SER A 501 -5.33 0.05 -13.33
N ILE A 502 -4.13 -0.05 -13.90
CA ILE A 502 -2.97 -0.78 -13.33
C ILE A 502 -1.86 0.23 -13.01
N ASN A 503 -1.31 0.18 -11.80
CA ASN A 503 -0.64 1.33 -11.19
C ASN A 503 0.71 0.93 -10.58
N PHE A 504 1.80 1.55 -11.03
CA PHE A 504 3.17 1.20 -10.66
C PHE A 504 3.94 2.43 -10.15
N PRO A 505 3.93 2.71 -8.82
CA PRO A 505 4.76 3.72 -8.18
C PRO A 505 6.25 3.66 -8.56
N ALA A 506 6.93 4.81 -8.61
CA ALA A 506 8.35 4.89 -8.97
C ALA A 506 9.27 3.99 -8.10
N ALA A 507 8.91 3.74 -6.84
CA ALA A 507 9.73 2.94 -5.93
C ALA A 507 9.63 1.41 -6.09
N ILE A 508 8.68 0.85 -6.86
CA ILE A 508 8.78 -0.57 -7.29
C ILE A 508 9.59 -0.71 -8.59
N LEU A 509 9.72 0.37 -9.37
CA LEU A 509 10.44 0.41 -10.65
C LEU A 509 11.96 0.58 -10.45
N GLN A 510 12.57 -0.32 -9.68
CA GLN A 510 14.01 -0.35 -9.39
C GLN A 510 14.54 -1.79 -9.13
N PRO A 511 15.86 -2.03 -9.20
CA PRO A 511 16.41 -3.37 -9.02
C PRO A 511 16.22 -3.80 -7.56
N PRO A 512 15.76 -5.04 -7.28
CA PRO A 512 15.79 -6.21 -8.16
C PRO A 512 14.52 -6.51 -9.00
N TYR A 513 13.44 -5.73 -8.90
CA TYR A 513 12.24 -5.92 -9.74
C TYR A 513 12.45 -5.46 -11.18
N PHE A 514 13.03 -4.27 -11.36
CA PHE A 514 13.22 -3.63 -12.66
C PHE A 514 14.62 -3.02 -12.75
N ASP A 515 15.39 -3.43 -13.75
CA ASP A 515 16.68 -2.83 -14.07
C ASP A 515 16.75 -2.57 -15.58
N ALA A 516 16.76 -1.29 -15.96
CA ALA A 516 16.80 -0.86 -17.35
C ALA A 516 18.07 -1.30 -18.11
N THR A 517 19.10 -1.79 -17.39
CA THR A 517 20.37 -2.28 -17.95
C THR A 517 20.54 -3.80 -17.89
N ALA A 518 19.67 -4.52 -17.17
CA ALA A 518 19.70 -5.97 -17.08
C ALA A 518 19.06 -6.66 -18.31
N ASP A 519 19.27 -7.97 -18.43
CA ASP A 519 18.63 -8.78 -19.47
C ASP A 519 17.10 -8.81 -19.33
N ASP A 520 16.41 -8.97 -20.47
CA ASP A 520 14.95 -8.98 -20.52
C ASP A 520 14.35 -10.06 -19.59
N ALA A 521 14.97 -11.23 -19.46
CA ALA A 521 14.44 -12.32 -18.64
C ALA A 521 14.36 -11.97 -17.14
N LEU A 522 15.35 -11.25 -16.59
CA LEU A 522 15.27 -10.75 -15.21
C LEU A 522 14.12 -9.74 -15.04
N ASN A 523 13.93 -8.85 -16.02
CA ASN A 523 12.87 -7.84 -15.97
C ASN A 523 11.47 -8.46 -16.13
N TYR A 524 11.28 -9.40 -17.05
CA TYR A 524 9.99 -10.08 -17.22
C TYR A 524 9.65 -11.00 -16.05
N GLY A 525 10.64 -11.69 -15.46
CA GLY A 525 10.41 -12.52 -14.27
C GLY A 525 10.15 -11.71 -13.00
N GLY A 526 10.77 -10.54 -12.87
CA GLY A 526 10.51 -9.57 -11.80
C GLY A 526 9.29 -8.69 -12.08
N ILE A 527 9.51 -7.43 -12.48
CA ILE A 527 8.43 -6.46 -12.69
C ILE A 527 7.40 -6.91 -13.74
N GLY A 528 7.79 -7.69 -14.75
CA GLY A 528 6.85 -8.19 -15.76
C GLY A 528 5.78 -9.11 -15.16
N ALA A 529 6.15 -9.97 -14.20
CA ALA A 529 5.21 -10.82 -13.47
C ALA A 529 4.27 -9.99 -12.59
N VAL A 530 4.78 -8.92 -11.95
CA VAL A 530 3.96 -7.95 -11.20
C VAL A 530 2.98 -7.21 -12.12
N ILE A 531 3.43 -6.72 -13.28
CA ILE A 531 2.54 -6.08 -14.27
C ILE A 531 1.48 -7.08 -14.74
N GLY A 532 1.85 -8.34 -14.96
CA GLY A 532 0.94 -9.41 -15.36
C GLY A 532 -0.07 -9.72 -14.25
N HIS A 533 0.34 -9.66 -12.99
CA HIS A 533 -0.50 -9.84 -11.80
C HIS A 533 -1.56 -8.72 -11.71
N GLU A 534 -1.17 -7.45 -11.77
CA GLU A 534 -2.12 -6.31 -11.80
C GLU A 534 -3.09 -6.38 -13.00
N ALA A 535 -2.59 -6.75 -14.18
CA ALA A 535 -3.43 -6.91 -15.36
C ALA A 535 -4.38 -8.13 -15.26
N THR A 536 -4.04 -9.14 -14.46
CA THR A 536 -4.87 -10.33 -14.22
C THR A 536 -5.93 -10.09 -13.14
N HIS A 537 -5.71 -9.19 -12.16
CA HIS A 537 -6.75 -8.77 -11.21
C HIS A 537 -8.01 -8.25 -11.92
N GLY A 538 -7.88 -7.61 -13.08
CA GLY A 538 -9.01 -7.23 -13.94
C GLY A 538 -9.93 -8.38 -14.34
N PHE A 539 -9.51 -9.63 -14.13
CA PHE A 539 -10.17 -10.87 -14.52
C PHE A 539 -10.14 -11.96 -13.41
N ASP A 540 -9.87 -11.60 -12.15
CA ASP A 540 -9.91 -12.53 -11.01
C ASP A 540 -11.34 -12.78 -10.47
N ASP A 541 -11.51 -13.44 -9.32
CA ASP A 541 -12.84 -13.71 -8.72
C ASP A 541 -13.67 -12.46 -8.43
N GLN A 542 -13.03 -11.30 -8.20
CA GLN A 542 -13.67 -10.01 -7.95
C GLN A 542 -13.70 -9.13 -9.20
N GLY A 543 -12.54 -8.89 -9.83
CA GLY A 543 -12.40 -7.99 -10.97
C GLY A 543 -13.16 -8.48 -12.20
N SER A 544 -13.36 -9.79 -12.36
CA SER A 544 -14.26 -10.36 -13.38
C SER A 544 -15.72 -9.92 -13.26
N GLN A 545 -16.14 -9.37 -12.11
CA GLN A 545 -17.50 -8.86 -11.89
C GLN A 545 -17.68 -7.41 -12.36
N PHE A 546 -16.59 -6.74 -12.75
CA PHE A 546 -16.59 -5.34 -13.22
C PHE A 546 -16.27 -5.26 -14.72
N ASP A 547 -16.93 -4.37 -15.45
CA ASP A 547 -16.72 -4.16 -16.89
C ASP A 547 -15.49 -3.28 -17.21
N GLY A 548 -15.37 -2.84 -18.48
CA GLY A 548 -14.29 -1.94 -18.93
C GLY A 548 -14.46 -0.47 -18.55
N ALA A 549 -15.63 -0.05 -18.09
CA ALA A 549 -15.85 1.28 -17.54
C ALA A 549 -15.75 1.30 -16.00
N GLY A 550 -15.74 0.12 -15.37
CA GLY A 550 -15.64 -0.06 -13.92
C GLY A 550 -16.98 -0.37 -13.24
N ASN A 551 -18.05 -0.63 -13.98
CA ASN A 551 -19.35 -0.96 -13.40
C ASN A 551 -19.40 -2.43 -12.99
N ASN A 552 -19.93 -2.73 -11.79
CA ASN A 552 -20.23 -4.07 -11.32
C ASN A 552 -21.45 -4.63 -12.07
N VAL A 553 -21.21 -5.31 -13.19
CA VAL A 553 -22.24 -5.86 -14.08
C VAL A 553 -21.82 -7.23 -14.60
N ASN A 554 -22.75 -8.19 -14.64
CA ASN A 554 -22.44 -9.51 -15.20
C ASN A 554 -22.31 -9.44 -16.73
N TRP A 555 -21.08 -9.46 -17.23
CA TRP A 555 -20.77 -9.58 -18.65
C TRP A 555 -20.45 -11.01 -19.12
N TRP A 556 -20.62 -12.02 -18.25
CA TRP A 556 -20.35 -13.43 -18.55
C TRP A 556 -21.59 -14.19 -19.04
N THR A 557 -21.40 -15.10 -19.99
CA THR A 557 -22.39 -16.17 -20.18
C THR A 557 -22.42 -17.08 -18.95
N ALA A 558 -23.59 -17.64 -18.65
CA ALA A 558 -23.76 -18.53 -17.50
C ALA A 558 -22.96 -19.84 -17.61
N ASP A 559 -22.46 -20.21 -18.80
CA ASP A 559 -21.60 -21.38 -18.99
C ASP A 559 -20.12 -21.05 -18.77
N ASP A 560 -19.64 -19.93 -19.32
CA ASP A 560 -18.27 -19.50 -19.12
C ASP A 560 -18.00 -19.16 -17.66
N ARG A 561 -18.96 -18.53 -16.96
CA ARG A 561 -18.84 -18.30 -15.51
C ARG A 561 -18.68 -19.59 -14.72
N ARG A 562 -19.46 -20.64 -15.03
CA ARG A 562 -19.30 -21.98 -14.40
C ARG A 562 -17.92 -22.58 -14.66
N LYS A 563 -17.39 -22.45 -15.88
CA LYS A 563 -16.06 -22.98 -16.25
C LYS A 563 -14.92 -22.23 -15.57
N PHE A 564 -15.08 -20.93 -15.36
CA PHE A 564 -14.18 -20.10 -14.54
C PHE A 564 -14.24 -20.55 -13.08
N ASP A 565 -15.44 -20.56 -12.47
CA ASP A 565 -15.64 -20.98 -11.09
C ASP A 565 -15.10 -22.40 -10.83
N GLN A 566 -15.24 -23.33 -11.78
CA GLN A 566 -14.67 -24.67 -11.68
C GLN A 566 -13.13 -24.69 -11.60
N ARG A 567 -12.44 -23.83 -12.37
CA ARG A 567 -10.97 -23.71 -12.34
C ARG A 567 -10.50 -22.99 -11.08
N SER A 568 -11.15 -21.89 -10.73
CA SER A 568 -10.87 -21.15 -9.49
C SER A 568 -11.05 -22.05 -8.25
N ASN A 569 -12.08 -22.91 -8.21
CA ASN A 569 -12.27 -23.90 -7.15
C ASN A 569 -11.23 -25.06 -7.16
N GLN A 570 -10.47 -25.28 -8.23
CA GLN A 570 -9.30 -26.15 -8.20
C GLN A 570 -8.10 -25.42 -7.57
N LEU A 571 -7.94 -24.11 -7.83
CA LEU A 571 -6.89 -23.29 -7.23
C LEU A 571 -7.09 -23.10 -5.72
N VAL A 572 -8.34 -22.87 -5.28
CA VAL A 572 -8.73 -22.92 -3.85
C VAL A 572 -8.19 -24.19 -3.20
N LYS A 573 -8.47 -25.37 -3.78
CA LYS A 573 -8.01 -26.67 -3.26
C LYS A 573 -6.49 -26.87 -3.33
N GLN A 574 -5.80 -26.28 -4.31
CA GLN A 574 -4.33 -26.31 -4.35
C GLN A 574 -3.73 -25.55 -3.17
N PHE A 575 -4.34 -24.44 -2.74
CA PHE A 575 -3.84 -23.62 -1.64
C PHE A 575 -4.33 -24.09 -0.26
N ASP A 576 -5.56 -24.58 -0.15
CA ASP A 576 -6.07 -25.28 1.05
C ASP A 576 -5.17 -26.46 1.46
N ALA A 577 -4.41 -27.05 0.53
CA ALA A 577 -3.47 -28.13 0.80
C ALA A 577 -2.15 -27.67 1.46
N TYR A 578 -1.81 -26.38 1.46
CA TYR A 578 -0.54 -25.88 2.00
C TYR A 578 -0.65 -25.52 3.49
N ALA A 579 0.15 -26.20 4.33
CA ALA A 579 0.43 -25.79 5.71
C ALA A 579 1.78 -25.04 5.78
N PRO A 580 1.81 -23.69 5.82
CA PRO A 580 3.04 -22.92 5.66
C PRO A 580 3.91 -22.83 6.92
N LEU A 581 3.36 -23.13 8.10
CA LEU A 581 4.06 -23.03 9.39
C LEU A 581 4.33 -24.43 9.96
N PRO A 582 5.60 -24.90 10.00
CA PRO A 582 5.95 -26.18 10.62
C PRO A 582 5.63 -26.25 12.12
N SER A 583 5.55 -25.10 12.78
CA SER A 583 5.10 -24.92 14.16
C SER A 583 3.60 -25.14 14.35
N HIS A 584 2.80 -25.00 13.29
CA HIS A 584 1.34 -25.09 13.28
C HIS A 584 0.87 -25.96 12.09
N PRO A 585 1.22 -27.25 12.04
CA PRO A 585 1.04 -28.10 10.85
C PRO A 585 -0.43 -28.39 10.48
N THR A 586 -1.39 -28.02 11.34
CA THR A 586 -2.83 -28.09 11.08
C THR A 586 -3.45 -26.74 10.67
N LEU A 587 -2.65 -25.67 10.59
CA LEU A 587 -3.08 -24.37 10.07
C LEU A 587 -2.67 -24.26 8.60
N HIS A 588 -3.66 -24.27 7.72
CA HIS A 588 -3.49 -24.21 6.28
C HIS A 588 -3.73 -22.79 5.75
N VAL A 589 -3.23 -22.49 4.54
CA VAL A 589 -3.66 -21.30 3.80
C VAL A 589 -5.15 -21.43 3.46
N ASN A 590 -5.92 -20.38 3.68
CA ASN A 590 -7.32 -20.33 3.27
C ASN A 590 -7.39 -19.99 1.77
N GLY A 591 -7.55 -21.02 0.92
CA GLY A 591 -7.53 -20.87 -0.54
C GLY A 591 -8.65 -20.01 -1.12
N LYS A 592 -9.72 -19.72 -0.34
CA LYS A 592 -10.78 -18.76 -0.71
C LYS A 592 -10.40 -17.33 -0.37
N LEU A 593 -9.82 -17.09 0.80
CA LEU A 593 -9.29 -15.78 1.18
C LEU A 593 -8.21 -15.34 0.19
N THR A 594 -7.37 -16.28 -0.24
CA THR A 594 -6.26 -15.98 -1.15
C THR A 594 -6.57 -16.11 -2.64
N LEU A 595 -7.85 -16.28 -3.03
CA LEU A 595 -8.19 -16.71 -4.38
C LEU A 595 -7.74 -15.73 -5.47
N GLY A 596 -8.02 -14.44 -5.33
CA GLY A 596 -7.68 -13.42 -6.34
C GLY A 596 -6.18 -13.30 -6.55
N GLU A 597 -5.44 -13.23 -5.45
CA GLU A 597 -3.97 -13.21 -5.46
C GLU A 597 -3.38 -14.43 -6.16
N ASN A 598 -3.94 -15.60 -5.88
CA ASN A 598 -3.51 -16.85 -6.50
C ASN A 598 -3.84 -16.89 -8.01
N ILE A 599 -4.99 -16.35 -8.43
CA ILE A 599 -5.36 -16.23 -9.85
C ILE A 599 -4.44 -15.22 -10.54
N ALA A 600 -4.19 -14.08 -9.91
CA ALA A 600 -3.36 -13.00 -10.41
C ALA A 600 -1.89 -13.41 -10.52
N ASP A 601 -1.34 -14.15 -9.54
CA ASP A 601 -0.02 -14.79 -9.64
C ASP A 601 0.05 -15.77 -10.80
N LEU A 602 -0.93 -16.66 -10.93
CA LEU A 602 -0.93 -17.72 -11.94
C LEU A 602 -1.03 -17.16 -13.36
N GLY A 603 -1.97 -16.25 -13.59
CA GLY A 603 -2.10 -15.54 -14.85
C GLY A 603 -0.88 -14.66 -15.12
N GLY A 604 -0.47 -13.83 -14.14
CA GLY A 604 0.65 -12.89 -14.29
C GLY A 604 1.97 -13.55 -14.63
N THR A 605 2.31 -14.68 -13.99
CA THR A 605 3.53 -15.46 -14.33
C THR A 605 3.47 -15.98 -15.77
N ASN A 606 2.30 -16.47 -16.22
CA ASN A 606 2.11 -16.98 -17.57
C ASN A 606 2.15 -15.87 -18.64
N VAL A 607 1.44 -14.76 -18.41
CA VAL A 607 1.41 -13.59 -19.29
C VAL A 607 2.82 -12.98 -19.45
N ALA A 608 3.56 -12.84 -18.34
CA ALA A 608 4.92 -12.30 -18.37
C ALA A 608 5.92 -13.24 -19.08
N TYR A 609 5.74 -14.56 -18.95
CA TYR A 609 6.52 -15.54 -19.71
C TYR A 609 6.26 -15.43 -21.22
N ASP A 610 4.99 -15.36 -21.64
CA ASP A 610 4.64 -15.21 -23.06
C ASP A 610 5.13 -13.87 -23.64
N ALA A 611 5.11 -12.80 -22.84
CA ALA A 611 5.70 -11.50 -23.21
C ALA A 611 7.23 -11.60 -23.40
N LEU A 612 7.94 -12.31 -22.52
CA LEU A 612 9.37 -12.61 -22.69
C LEU A 612 9.62 -13.40 -23.98
N GLN A 613 8.87 -14.48 -24.23
CA GLN A 613 9.05 -15.29 -25.44
C GLN A 613 8.80 -14.47 -26.71
N THR A 614 7.82 -13.57 -26.69
CA THR A 614 7.54 -12.63 -27.78
C THR A 614 8.71 -11.67 -28.00
N ALA A 615 9.25 -11.09 -26.92
CA ALA A 615 10.40 -10.19 -26.98
C ALA A 615 11.67 -10.90 -27.49
N LEU A 616 11.93 -12.14 -27.06
CA LEU A 616 13.06 -12.95 -27.53
C LEU A 616 12.93 -13.40 -28.99
N GLN A 617 11.71 -13.57 -29.50
CA GLN A 617 11.46 -13.84 -30.93
C GLN A 617 11.68 -12.59 -31.80
N GLN A 618 11.33 -11.41 -31.28
CA GLN A 618 11.62 -10.12 -31.92
C GLN A 618 13.11 -9.74 -31.83
N HIS A 619 13.80 -10.20 -30.78
CA HIS A 619 15.21 -9.96 -30.50
C HIS A 619 16.02 -11.26 -30.26
N PRO A 620 16.22 -12.11 -31.29
CA PRO A 620 16.97 -13.37 -31.14
C PRO A 620 18.42 -13.18 -30.69
N GLU A 621 18.99 -11.99 -30.87
CA GLU A 621 20.33 -11.65 -30.35
C GLU A 621 20.41 -11.64 -28.82
N ARG A 622 19.27 -11.57 -28.12
CA ARG A 622 19.15 -11.60 -26.66
C ARG A 622 18.82 -12.98 -26.11
N ALA A 623 18.41 -13.93 -26.95
CA ALA A 623 18.07 -15.30 -26.59
C ALA A 623 19.32 -16.17 -26.31
N LYS A 624 20.15 -15.75 -25.36
CA LYS A 624 21.44 -16.34 -25.00
C LYS A 624 21.47 -16.71 -23.53
N ALA A 625 22.25 -17.73 -23.19
CA ALA A 625 22.51 -18.05 -21.78
C ALA A 625 23.44 -17.00 -21.15
N ILE A 626 23.14 -16.61 -19.91
CA ILE A 626 23.93 -15.66 -19.11
C ILE A 626 24.17 -16.30 -17.75
N ASP A 627 25.42 -16.27 -17.28
CA ASP A 627 25.89 -16.92 -16.05
C ASP A 627 25.63 -18.45 -16.01
N GLY A 628 25.54 -19.08 -17.19
CA GLY A 628 25.23 -20.51 -17.35
C GLY A 628 23.73 -20.84 -17.43
N TYR A 629 22.84 -19.87 -17.21
CA TYR A 629 21.39 -20.06 -17.22
C TYR A 629 20.74 -19.53 -18.51
N SER A 630 19.77 -20.27 -19.05
CA SER A 630 18.96 -19.84 -20.21
C SER A 630 18.02 -18.67 -19.85
N PRO A 631 17.47 -17.93 -20.84
CA PRO A 631 16.47 -16.90 -20.57
C PRO A 631 15.25 -17.44 -19.78
N ASP A 632 14.74 -18.62 -20.15
CA ASP A 632 13.62 -19.27 -19.44
C ASP A 632 13.97 -19.57 -17.97
N GLN A 633 15.20 -20.04 -17.70
CA GLN A 633 15.68 -20.25 -16.34
C GLN A 633 15.81 -18.92 -15.59
N ARG A 634 16.40 -17.88 -16.22
CA ARG A 634 16.56 -16.54 -15.62
C ARG A 634 15.23 -15.88 -15.29
N PHE A 635 14.18 -16.11 -16.09
CA PHE A 635 12.81 -15.69 -15.79
C PHE A 635 12.31 -16.30 -14.47
N PHE A 636 12.38 -17.64 -14.33
CA PHE A 636 11.91 -18.31 -13.11
C PHE A 636 12.81 -18.03 -11.90
N LEU A 637 14.12 -17.81 -12.11
CA LEU A 637 15.03 -17.31 -11.08
C LEU A 637 14.62 -15.90 -10.60
N ALA A 638 14.27 -14.99 -11.51
CA ALA A 638 13.82 -13.64 -11.16
C ALA A 638 12.45 -13.63 -10.48
N PHE A 639 11.51 -14.46 -10.94
CA PHE A 639 10.19 -14.63 -10.31
C PHE A 639 10.28 -15.23 -8.90
N ALA A 640 11.08 -16.29 -8.72
CA ALA A 640 11.32 -16.83 -7.39
C ALA A 640 12.05 -15.82 -6.49
N ARG A 641 12.97 -15.04 -7.07
CA ARG A 641 13.63 -13.93 -6.37
C ARG A 641 12.64 -12.85 -5.97
N SER A 642 11.68 -12.41 -6.79
CA SER A 642 10.73 -11.35 -6.40
C SER A 642 9.88 -11.72 -5.18
N TRP A 643 9.67 -13.02 -4.93
CA TRP A 643 9.01 -13.54 -3.72
C TRP A 643 9.96 -13.81 -2.53
N ARG A 644 11.19 -13.29 -2.59
CA ARG A 644 12.19 -13.37 -1.52
C ARG A 644 11.74 -12.57 -0.31
N GLN A 645 11.02 -13.25 0.58
CA GLN A 645 10.66 -12.75 1.91
C GLN A 645 10.74 -13.89 2.94
N ARG A 646 11.02 -13.53 4.19
CA ARG A 646 10.86 -14.36 5.38
C ARG A 646 10.07 -13.59 6.43
N VAL A 647 9.16 -14.26 7.15
CA VAL A 647 8.22 -13.66 8.10
C VAL A 647 8.33 -14.38 9.44
N ARG A 648 8.21 -13.66 10.57
CA ARG A 648 8.14 -14.27 11.91
C ARG A 648 6.83 -15.03 12.10
N ASP A 649 6.87 -16.20 12.73
CA ASP A 649 5.70 -17.06 12.97
C ASP A 649 4.47 -16.29 13.52
N GLN A 650 4.65 -15.38 14.49
CA GLN A 650 3.55 -14.57 15.05
C GLN A 650 2.87 -13.71 13.98
N GLN A 651 3.63 -12.96 13.19
CA GLN A 651 3.08 -12.17 12.09
C GLN A 651 2.47 -13.06 11.00
N GLN A 652 3.06 -14.23 10.74
CA GLN A 652 2.52 -15.18 9.77
C GLN A 652 1.16 -15.77 10.22
N LEU A 653 0.93 -15.96 11.52
CA LEU A 653 -0.39 -16.32 12.07
C LEU A 653 -1.42 -15.22 11.84
N VAL A 654 -1.05 -13.94 12.02
CA VAL A 654 -1.93 -12.80 11.71
C VAL A 654 -2.27 -12.78 10.22
N TYR A 655 -1.28 -12.90 9.34
CA TYR A 655 -1.52 -12.95 7.89
C TYR A 655 -2.44 -14.11 7.50
N LEU A 656 -2.28 -15.31 8.05
CA LEU A 656 -3.15 -16.45 7.75
C LEU A 656 -4.60 -16.28 8.19
N ALA A 657 -4.87 -15.34 9.12
CA ALA A 657 -6.22 -15.00 9.55
C ALA A 657 -6.90 -13.91 8.68
N SER A 658 -6.14 -12.94 8.16
CA SER A 658 -6.71 -11.71 7.57
C SER A 658 -6.18 -11.29 6.19
N ASP A 659 -5.03 -11.79 5.76
CA ASP A 659 -4.35 -11.33 4.55
C ASP A 659 -4.88 -12.07 3.30
N PRO A 660 -5.32 -11.36 2.22
CA PRO A 660 -5.62 -12.02 0.96
C PRO A 660 -4.38 -12.62 0.28
N HIS A 661 -3.15 -12.27 0.66
CA HIS A 661 -1.97 -12.86 0.03
C HIS A 661 -1.59 -14.21 0.65
N ALA A 662 -1.32 -15.20 -0.20
CA ALA A 662 -0.65 -16.42 0.24
C ALA A 662 0.80 -16.09 0.69
N PRO A 663 1.38 -16.82 1.67
CA PRO A 663 2.76 -16.62 2.09
C PRO A 663 3.74 -16.61 0.92
N ALA A 664 4.66 -15.63 0.85
CA ALA A 664 5.51 -15.38 -0.33
C ALA A 664 6.26 -16.63 -0.84
N LYS A 665 6.82 -17.46 0.06
CA LYS A 665 7.48 -18.73 -0.29
C LYS A 665 6.57 -19.76 -0.99
N LEU A 666 5.25 -19.62 -0.87
CA LEU A 666 4.26 -20.42 -1.61
C LEU A 666 3.94 -19.78 -2.96
N ARG A 667 3.78 -18.45 -3.04
CA ARG A 667 3.63 -17.70 -4.31
C ARG A 667 4.81 -18.00 -5.27
N ALA A 668 6.02 -18.02 -4.72
CA ALA A 668 7.27 -18.41 -5.38
C ALA A 668 7.25 -19.78 -6.08
N ILE A 669 6.45 -20.74 -5.58
CA ILE A 669 6.43 -22.12 -6.09
C ILE A 669 5.12 -22.51 -6.77
N ALA A 670 3.99 -21.92 -6.39
CA ALA A 670 2.66 -22.37 -6.81
C ALA A 670 2.41 -22.16 -8.30
N SER A 671 2.72 -20.97 -8.83
CA SER A 671 2.55 -20.68 -10.27
C SER A 671 3.52 -21.48 -11.15
N PRO A 672 4.85 -21.49 -10.89
CA PRO A 672 5.79 -22.34 -11.62
C PRO A 672 5.43 -23.83 -11.58
N SER A 673 4.91 -24.34 -10.45
CA SER A 673 4.49 -25.75 -10.34
C SER A 673 3.31 -26.13 -11.25
N ASN A 674 2.53 -25.16 -11.71
CA ASN A 674 1.46 -25.36 -12.69
C ASN A 674 1.95 -25.23 -14.16
N MET A 675 3.16 -24.70 -14.39
CA MET A 675 3.68 -24.39 -15.73
C MET A 675 4.57 -25.50 -16.30
N PRO A 676 4.21 -26.18 -17.41
CA PRO A 676 5.12 -27.12 -18.07
C PRO A 676 6.43 -26.47 -18.55
N GLN A 677 6.42 -25.16 -18.83
CA GLN A 677 7.59 -24.38 -19.21
C GLN A 677 8.67 -24.39 -18.11
N PHE A 678 8.28 -24.32 -16.84
CA PHE A 678 9.20 -24.43 -15.71
C PHE A 678 9.88 -25.81 -15.67
N ALA A 679 9.08 -26.88 -15.79
CA ALA A 679 9.58 -28.25 -15.78
C ALA A 679 10.57 -28.50 -16.95
N THR A 680 10.28 -27.95 -18.14
CA THR A 680 11.20 -27.97 -19.28
C THR A 680 12.49 -27.18 -18.99
N ALA A 681 12.39 -25.94 -18.48
CA ALA A 681 13.52 -25.06 -18.24
C ALA A 681 14.55 -25.64 -17.26
N PHE A 682 14.12 -26.39 -16.24
CA PHE A 682 15.00 -27.04 -15.26
C PHE A 682 15.15 -28.56 -15.47
N ALA A 683 14.62 -29.11 -16.57
CA ALA A 683 14.61 -30.55 -16.90
C ALA A 683 14.04 -31.44 -15.77
N CYS A 684 13.04 -30.94 -15.04
CA CYS A 684 12.37 -31.64 -13.96
C CYS A 684 11.50 -32.80 -14.47
N LYS A 685 11.36 -33.84 -13.65
CA LYS A 685 10.74 -35.11 -14.03
C LYS A 685 9.33 -35.24 -13.44
N PRO A 686 8.43 -36.02 -14.07
CA PRO A 686 7.15 -36.39 -13.45
C PRO A 686 7.40 -37.06 -12.09
N GLY A 687 6.84 -36.48 -11.02
CA GLY A 687 7.03 -36.93 -9.64
C GLY A 687 8.02 -36.11 -8.81
N ASP A 688 8.78 -35.20 -9.41
CA ASP A 688 9.47 -34.14 -8.66
C ASP A 688 8.45 -33.18 -8.01
N ALA A 689 8.74 -32.66 -6.81
CA ALA A 689 7.75 -31.94 -6.01
C ALA A 689 7.21 -30.65 -6.67
N MET A 690 8.01 -30.01 -7.52
CA MET A 690 7.61 -28.84 -8.33
C MET A 690 6.90 -29.20 -9.64
N VAL A 691 6.65 -30.47 -9.94
CA VAL A 691 6.03 -30.91 -11.20
C VAL A 691 4.63 -31.48 -10.92
N ARG A 692 3.61 -30.61 -10.93
CA ARG A 692 2.22 -31.06 -10.84
C ARG A 692 1.88 -31.98 -12.02
N PRO A 693 1.23 -33.13 -11.81
CA PRO A 693 0.67 -33.95 -12.89
C PRO A 693 -0.34 -33.13 -13.70
N GLU A 694 -0.45 -33.39 -15.00
CA GLU A 694 -1.27 -32.61 -15.94
C GLU A 694 -2.72 -32.42 -15.46
N LYS A 695 -3.37 -33.50 -15.01
CA LYS A 695 -4.73 -33.51 -14.44
C LYS A 695 -4.92 -32.68 -13.16
N ASP A 696 -3.83 -32.30 -12.48
CA ASP A 696 -3.81 -31.59 -11.21
C ASP A 696 -3.27 -30.15 -11.37
N ARG A 697 -2.95 -29.73 -12.60
CA ARG A 697 -2.57 -28.34 -12.94
C ARG A 697 -3.82 -27.48 -13.10
N VAL A 698 -3.76 -26.26 -12.59
CA VAL A 698 -4.76 -25.22 -12.88
C VAL A 698 -4.27 -24.35 -14.04
N VAL A 699 -5.15 -24.09 -14.99
CA VAL A 699 -5.00 -23.09 -16.06
C VAL A 699 -6.30 -22.30 -16.12
N ILE A 700 -6.20 -20.97 -16.08
CA ILE A 700 -7.35 -20.05 -16.12
C ILE A 700 -7.15 -19.08 -17.29
N TRP A 701 -6.18 -18.18 -17.12
CA TRP A 701 -5.76 -17.17 -18.08
C TRP A 701 -4.49 -17.61 -18.82
#